data_AF-A0A0A2K0B9-F1
#
_entry.id   AF-A0A0A2K0B9-F1
#
_cell.length_a   1.000
_cell.length_b   1.000
_cell.length_c   1.000
_cell.angle_alpha   90.00
_cell.angle_beta   90.00
_cell.angle_gamma   90.00
#
_symmetry.space_group_name_H-M   'P 1'
#
loop_
_entity.id
_entity.type
_entity.pdbx_description
1 polymer ?
#
loop_
_entity_poly.entity_id
_entity_poly.type
_entity_poly.pdbx_seq_one_letter_code
_entity_poly.pdbx_strand_id
1 'polypeptide(L)'
;MTGPAVDAIPNTAILKTHCINHSIMDAAEDRDVKLQRASGDLVSEFSAKLPSLLWRAQTGTPLRTPRKWAPVTKTNKLVSLLEPFQEWPQLLDPHLQTLLPPLVDAFLAYLIKHRTQYGSVLAKSSQTGNMYPLPRAICRLLYTFCKVRGVKVISRFLNNEPKYLDSMLRAFIEWDAVQPSNSGELAESEIQRLIWEERYVMLVWLSHLLLAPFDLSSLSSDNIPVPYDNLQQLTWLPSETPMLARSLLSLSLHYIGASGKEREAATALLARLALRGDMQALGMLTGLTKWAFAAIQPAENVESPSVYACIGVLTFIARLCASGQVEDFAPLINYVFQQTLSVFQGKSPVSVTIQSSALARKIVVKILRNITVMALSLSERGDARITDDQLSTILEDAIDHFLVSLADKDTPVRFAASKALSIITLKLDPEMGTEVIEAVIGSLGENILFEKDDGSLVTPFEARKIGTHALKRNLSAVDAQRWQGLILTLSHLLFRRAPPIHQLPEILQSLVSGLGFEQRSSTGGSVGTGVRDAACFGIWAMSRKYTTRELLALQPQVVASQSGQKEVDVLQKLAVELICAACIDPSGNIRRGSSAALQELIGRHPDTIAQGIPLVQVVDYHAVARRSRALIDVAKATASLDQIYWSPLLDALMGWRGIGSPDAESRRHAAKSIGTLSTQELFKTMNLVLDKLLQMFSSISRNDVESRHGCLLSIAATVDAFTSQWEESAGKRDTPEARAVSSQVANIWDIFGSASSPTDDDLTFQTSRPELTAEASSCLISSLSRSTITTGLARPLEPLLNRTLQILSLCVSRSDDVSIETSSTALAHLFPLLSPSKQEETVRTWFSHLRTSWRLPAGRGQILALGTVFKQLGAQSDVQEDIVTEILRYTGKEELIEKRVAAVKCLATSILPYMAATDTIASNFVEFLNDYTTDRRGDIGSLIRVEAIQAVGVLLQRQSDAASRSPLIQNLVGCLCRLACEKLDKVRLQAWLSLQDFWESAADLPPLEKKFEHFSHVSSQEYFAQLLTLHDIEWLRLPLLQGLATSAISGAEGLVRASRSALTQFLNSQAEPRRQEILMIFLQDLSTVLSDNLQDDRFAIPAVEFVAFLIDSYIPVIPEGSDASFRKLFTLVQKAHFRTANIARLEAAVKVYAALSRIDSLRNGVLKKMTGLLLHPFPRVRSSTAEYLFVMTDSEIVKYEDWSASPKQLKDQVDNLKVTFSLEG
;
A
#
# COMPACT_ATOMS: atom_id res chain seq x y z
N MET A 1 -35.36 18.54 -24.09
CA MET A 1 -35.18 20.01 -24.09
C MET A 1 -34.21 20.36 -22.97
N THR A 2 -33.05 20.91 -23.34
CA THR A 2 -32.19 21.91 -22.63
C THR A 2 -31.90 21.77 -21.11
N GLY A 3 -30.61 21.68 -20.76
CA GLY A 3 -30.02 21.69 -19.38
C GLY A 3 -30.11 23.03 -18.63
N PRO A 4 -29.26 23.38 -17.63
CA PRO A 4 -27.82 23.05 -17.43
C PRO A 4 -27.42 22.62 -15.98
N ALA A 5 -26.26 21.99 -15.73
CA ALA A 5 -24.95 22.55 -15.30
C ALA A 5 -24.98 23.63 -14.20
N VAL A 6 -24.29 23.38 -13.08
CA VAL A 6 -23.76 24.40 -12.15
C VAL A 6 -22.37 23.98 -11.68
N ASP A 7 -21.42 24.88 -11.89
CA ASP A 7 -19.99 24.81 -11.62
C ASP A 7 -19.60 25.16 -10.16
N ALA A 8 -18.31 24.89 -9.89
CA ALA A 8 -17.51 25.05 -8.68
C ALA A 8 -17.42 26.47 -8.07
N ILE A 9 -16.83 26.54 -6.86
CA ILE A 9 -15.74 27.46 -6.40
C ILE A 9 -15.50 27.34 -4.86
N PRO A 10 -14.27 27.62 -4.37
CA PRO A 10 -13.60 26.92 -3.26
C PRO A 10 -13.51 27.71 -1.95
N ASN A 11 -13.02 27.07 -0.87
CA ASN A 11 -12.47 27.81 0.27
C ASN A 11 -11.30 27.11 0.99
N THR A 12 -10.16 27.79 0.91
CA THR A 12 -8.99 27.77 1.78
C THR A 12 -9.31 28.43 3.14
N ALA A 13 -9.01 27.74 4.23
CA ALA A 13 -8.71 28.39 5.52
C ALA A 13 -7.75 27.50 6.33
N ILE A 14 -6.58 28.06 6.60
CA ILE A 14 -5.47 27.49 7.35
C ILE A 14 -5.75 27.74 8.83
N LEU A 15 -5.78 26.68 9.65
CA LEU A 15 -5.61 26.79 11.10
C LEU A 15 -4.50 25.81 11.52
N LYS A 16 -3.37 26.38 11.92
CA LYS A 16 -2.22 25.70 12.54
C LYS A 16 -2.55 25.42 14.00
N THR A 17 -2.46 24.17 14.42
CA THR A 17 -2.27 23.79 15.83
C THR A 17 -1.29 22.62 15.87
N HIS A 18 -0.17 22.85 16.57
CA HIS A 18 0.91 21.90 16.79
C HIS A 18 0.46 20.76 17.71
N CYS A 19 0.56 19.51 17.23
CA CYS A 19 0.71 18.32 18.06
C CYS A 19 1.56 17.32 17.27
N ILE A 20 2.81 17.15 17.68
CA ILE A 20 3.73 16.12 17.18
C ILE A 20 3.27 14.80 17.77
N ASN A 21 2.53 14.00 17.00
CA ASN A 21 2.26 12.60 17.30
C ASN A 21 2.93 11.73 16.24
N HIS A 22 3.71 10.75 16.68
CA HIS A 22 4.31 9.72 15.84
C HIS A 22 3.23 9.03 15.00
N SER A 23 3.16 9.41 13.72
CA SER A 23 2.24 8.86 12.73
C SER A 23 2.68 7.45 12.34
N ILE A 24 2.07 6.43 12.94
CA ILE A 24 2.06 5.07 12.40
C ILE A 24 1.26 5.09 11.09
N MET A 25 1.90 4.71 9.99
CA MET A 25 1.39 4.86 8.62
C MET A 25 0.24 3.88 8.29
N ASP A 26 -0.95 4.40 7.99
CA ASP A 26 -2.05 3.65 7.35
C ASP A 26 -1.74 3.43 5.85
N ALA A 27 -1.18 2.27 5.51
CA ALA A 27 -0.44 2.05 4.25
C ALA A 27 -1.27 1.95 2.95
N ALA A 28 -2.59 1.72 3.01
CA ALA A 28 -3.42 1.49 1.81
C ALA A 28 -4.24 2.72 1.36
N GLU A 29 -4.69 3.55 2.30
CA GLU A 29 -5.71 4.60 2.06
C GLU A 29 -5.10 5.93 1.59
N ASP A 30 -3.78 6.08 1.75
CA ASP A 30 -3.03 7.29 1.42
C ASP A 30 -2.71 7.43 -0.09
N ARG A 31 -2.98 6.40 -0.91
CA ARG A 31 -2.74 6.40 -2.36
C ARG A 31 -3.85 7.11 -3.16
N ASP A 32 -5.11 6.84 -2.81
CA ASP A 32 -6.29 7.43 -3.47
C ASP A 32 -6.24 8.97 -3.44
N VAL A 33 -5.96 9.55 -2.26
CA VAL A 33 -5.89 11.01 -2.05
C VAL A 33 -4.69 11.62 -2.79
N LYS A 34 -3.55 10.91 -2.85
CA LYS A 34 -2.37 11.35 -3.61
C LYS A 34 -2.66 11.37 -5.11
N LEU A 35 -3.34 10.36 -5.63
CA LEU A 35 -3.72 10.29 -7.04
C LEU A 35 -4.68 11.42 -7.43
N GLN A 36 -5.73 11.67 -6.62
CA GLN A 36 -6.68 12.75 -6.91
C GLN A 36 -5.98 14.11 -7.02
N ARG A 37 -5.04 14.41 -6.13
CA ARG A 37 -4.24 15.65 -6.16
C ARG A 37 -3.29 15.71 -7.37
N ALA A 38 -2.68 14.59 -7.75
CA ALA A 38 -1.73 14.54 -8.87
C ALA A 38 -2.39 14.41 -10.26
N SER A 39 -3.68 14.06 -10.32
CA SER A 39 -4.38 13.70 -11.56
C SER A 39 -4.33 14.78 -12.64
N GLY A 40 -4.51 16.06 -12.26
CA GLY A 40 -4.44 17.20 -13.18
C GLY A 40 -3.07 17.33 -13.86
N ASP A 41 -1.99 17.19 -13.08
CA ASP A 41 -0.62 17.29 -13.58
C ASP A 41 -0.29 16.14 -14.54
N LEU A 42 -0.72 14.92 -14.22
CA LEU A 42 -0.51 13.74 -15.06
C LEU A 42 -1.19 13.88 -16.43
N VAL A 43 -2.44 14.36 -16.47
CA VAL A 43 -3.19 14.58 -17.72
C VAL A 43 -2.56 15.71 -18.54
N SER A 44 -2.14 16.80 -17.88
CA SER A 44 -1.47 17.92 -18.55
C SER A 44 -0.15 17.50 -19.19
N GLU A 45 0.67 16.73 -18.45
CA GLU A 45 1.94 16.20 -18.97
C GLU A 45 1.72 15.24 -20.15
N PHE A 46 0.72 14.35 -20.06
CA PHE A 46 0.37 13.44 -21.14
C PHE A 46 -0.05 14.20 -22.40
N SER A 47 -0.93 15.19 -22.24
CA SER A 47 -1.46 16.02 -23.34
C SER A 47 -0.35 16.80 -24.04
N ALA A 48 0.59 17.36 -23.29
CA ALA A 48 1.72 18.12 -23.86
C ALA A 48 2.69 17.24 -24.65
N LYS A 49 2.90 15.98 -24.23
CA LYS A 49 3.91 15.09 -24.82
C LYS A 49 3.38 14.28 -26.00
N LEU A 50 2.09 13.97 -26.03
CA LEU A 50 1.46 13.12 -27.03
C LEU A 50 1.69 13.60 -28.48
N PRO A 51 1.49 14.88 -28.86
CA PRO A 51 1.66 15.32 -30.25
C PRO A 51 3.06 15.05 -30.81
N SER A 52 4.10 15.19 -29.97
CA SER A 52 5.50 14.98 -30.35
C SER A 52 5.83 13.51 -30.65
N LEU A 53 5.03 12.58 -30.14
CA LEU A 53 5.14 11.15 -30.43
C LEU A 53 4.49 10.81 -31.78
N LEU A 54 3.36 11.44 -32.10
CA LEU A 54 2.50 11.08 -33.23
C LEU A 54 2.91 11.74 -34.55
N TRP A 55 3.23 13.03 -34.51
CA TRP A 55 3.38 13.86 -35.70
C TRP A 55 4.82 14.38 -35.87
N ARG A 56 5.23 14.63 -37.11
CA ARG A 56 6.46 15.39 -37.41
C ARG A 56 6.15 16.89 -37.32
N ALA A 57 7.05 17.67 -36.72
CA ALA A 57 6.95 19.13 -36.76
C ALA A 57 7.34 19.61 -38.17
N GLN A 58 6.43 20.24 -38.89
CA GLN A 58 6.71 20.96 -40.14
C GLN A 58 6.15 22.38 -40.02
N THR A 59 6.98 23.37 -40.31
CA THR A 59 6.60 24.77 -40.43
C THR A 59 6.05 25.00 -41.84
N GLY A 60 4.81 25.50 -41.95
CA GLY A 60 4.27 26.05 -43.19
C GLY A 60 3.35 25.18 -44.05
N THR A 61 2.95 23.97 -43.64
CA THR A 61 1.92 23.18 -44.34
C THR A 61 0.76 22.79 -43.40
N PRO A 62 -0.51 22.82 -43.86
CA PRO A 62 -1.67 22.46 -43.03
C PRO A 62 -1.84 20.93 -42.83
N LEU A 63 -1.08 20.09 -43.55
CA LEU A 63 -1.18 18.63 -43.49
C LEU A 63 -0.20 18.03 -42.48
N ARG A 64 -0.73 17.53 -41.36
CA ARG A 64 0.05 16.78 -40.35
C ARG A 64 0.51 15.44 -40.95
N THR A 65 1.82 15.24 -41.08
CA THR A 65 2.38 13.94 -41.53
C THR A 65 2.70 13.05 -40.32
N PRO A 66 2.16 11.82 -40.24
CA PRO A 66 2.43 10.92 -39.12
C PRO A 66 3.89 10.48 -39.11
N ARG A 67 4.45 10.24 -37.93
CA ARG A 67 5.78 9.64 -37.82
C ARG A 67 5.75 8.19 -38.32
N LYS A 68 6.88 7.72 -38.85
CA LYS A 68 7.05 6.30 -39.19
C LYS A 68 7.38 5.47 -37.94
N TRP A 69 8.27 6.03 -37.12
CA TRP A 69 8.82 5.39 -35.94
C TRP A 69 8.62 6.28 -34.71
N ALA A 70 8.34 5.64 -33.57
CA ALA A 70 8.07 6.24 -32.28
C ALA A 70 9.12 5.78 -31.25
N PRO A 71 9.76 6.68 -30.48
CA PRO A 71 10.74 6.28 -29.47
C PRO A 71 10.10 5.41 -28.36
N VAL A 72 10.75 4.30 -28.01
CA VAL A 72 10.27 3.38 -26.95
C VAL A 72 10.19 4.08 -25.60
N THR A 73 11.22 4.86 -25.23
CA THR A 73 11.29 5.59 -23.96
C THR A 73 10.15 6.59 -23.80
N LYS A 74 9.80 7.33 -24.86
CA LYS A 74 8.66 8.26 -24.84
C LYS A 74 7.33 7.52 -24.71
N THR A 75 7.16 6.40 -25.42
CA THR A 75 5.96 5.58 -25.34
C THR A 75 5.75 5.05 -23.92
N ASN A 76 6.79 4.46 -23.32
CA ASN A 76 6.74 3.94 -21.96
C ASN A 76 6.45 5.05 -20.93
N LYS A 77 7.02 6.25 -21.12
CA LYS A 77 6.72 7.41 -20.26
C LYS A 77 5.25 7.83 -20.34
N LEU A 78 4.65 7.85 -21.53
CA LEU A 78 3.23 8.16 -21.67
C LEU A 78 2.34 7.06 -21.07
N VAL A 79 2.73 5.79 -21.18
CA VAL A 79 2.03 4.68 -20.50
C VAL A 79 2.07 4.87 -18.99
N SER A 80 3.23 5.18 -18.40
CA SER A 80 3.37 5.37 -16.95
C SER A 80 2.56 6.56 -16.40
N LEU A 81 2.23 7.55 -17.23
CA LEU A 81 1.33 8.64 -16.84
C LEU A 81 -0.14 8.21 -16.76
N LEU A 82 -0.53 7.17 -17.51
CA LEU A 82 -1.90 6.65 -17.53
C LEU A 82 -2.13 5.54 -16.50
N GLU A 83 -1.11 4.75 -16.16
CA GLU A 83 -1.26 3.60 -15.25
C GLU A 83 -1.83 3.93 -13.86
N PRO A 84 -1.49 5.06 -13.20
CA PRO A 84 -2.03 5.41 -11.90
C PRO A 84 -3.57 5.53 -11.87
N PHE A 85 -4.18 5.92 -13.00
CA PHE A 85 -5.63 6.07 -13.12
C PHE A 85 -6.41 4.74 -13.04
N GLN A 86 -5.75 3.58 -13.00
CA GLN A 86 -6.44 2.29 -12.78
C GLN A 86 -7.18 2.25 -11.44
N GLU A 87 -6.67 2.94 -10.42
CA GLU A 87 -7.31 3.00 -9.11
C GLU A 87 -8.64 3.79 -9.21
N TRP A 88 -8.63 4.92 -9.94
CA TRP A 88 -9.78 5.81 -10.11
C TRP A 88 -10.00 6.21 -11.59
N PRO A 89 -10.56 5.30 -12.42
CA PRO A 89 -10.67 5.52 -13.87
C PRO A 89 -11.54 6.71 -14.28
N GLN A 90 -12.50 7.11 -13.44
CA GLN A 90 -13.45 8.18 -13.70
C GLN A 90 -12.77 9.55 -13.86
N LEU A 91 -11.57 9.72 -13.27
CA LEU A 91 -10.79 10.96 -13.40
C LEU A 91 -10.35 11.23 -14.85
N LEU A 92 -10.31 10.21 -15.73
CA LEU A 92 -9.99 10.39 -17.14
C LEU A 92 -11.21 10.75 -18.01
N ASP A 93 -12.44 10.52 -17.53
CA ASP A 93 -13.67 10.66 -18.35
C ASP A 93 -13.82 12.05 -19.00
N PRO A 94 -13.55 13.18 -18.31
CA PRO A 94 -13.61 14.50 -18.92
C PRO A 94 -12.59 14.73 -20.04
N HIS A 95 -11.52 13.93 -20.10
CA HIS A 95 -10.39 14.15 -21.00
C HIS A 95 -10.37 13.22 -22.22
N LEU A 96 -11.14 12.13 -22.21
CA LEU A 96 -11.13 11.11 -23.28
C LEU A 96 -11.40 11.69 -24.68
N GLN A 97 -12.34 12.64 -24.79
CA GLN A 97 -12.69 13.28 -26.06
C GLN A 97 -11.55 14.10 -26.66
N THR A 98 -10.59 14.56 -25.84
CA THR A 98 -9.42 15.32 -26.32
C THR A 98 -8.23 14.39 -26.59
N LEU A 99 -8.07 13.34 -25.79
CA LEU A 99 -6.87 12.49 -25.82
C LEU A 99 -6.91 11.37 -26.86
N LEU A 100 -8.09 10.80 -27.13
CA LEU A 100 -8.22 9.63 -28.01
C LEU A 100 -8.22 9.96 -29.51
N PRO A 101 -8.91 11.02 -30.01
CA PRO A 101 -8.93 11.30 -31.45
C PRO A 101 -7.54 11.46 -32.09
N PRO A 102 -6.56 12.16 -31.47
CA PRO A 102 -5.22 12.26 -32.05
C PRO A 102 -4.53 10.92 -32.29
N LEU A 103 -4.74 9.93 -31.41
CA LEU A 103 -4.20 8.58 -31.55
C LEU A 103 -4.84 7.86 -32.75
N VAL A 104 -6.16 7.97 -32.87
CA VAL A 104 -6.95 7.37 -33.94
C VAL A 104 -6.58 7.97 -35.30
N ASP A 105 -6.51 9.30 -35.39
CA ASP A 105 -6.14 10.01 -36.61
C ASP A 105 -4.73 9.65 -37.07
N ALA A 106 -3.77 9.58 -36.14
CA ALA A 106 -2.39 9.22 -36.46
C ALA A 106 -2.28 7.77 -36.95
N PHE A 107 -3.04 6.84 -36.37
CA PHE A 107 -3.07 5.45 -36.80
C PHE A 107 -3.62 5.33 -38.23
N LEU A 108 -4.76 5.97 -38.51
CA LEU A 108 -5.39 5.93 -39.84
C LEU A 108 -4.53 6.62 -40.89
N ALA A 109 -3.90 7.76 -40.55
CA ALA A 109 -2.96 8.43 -41.44
C ALA A 109 -1.75 7.53 -41.77
N TYR A 110 -1.24 6.79 -40.78
CA TYR A 110 -0.18 5.80 -41.00
C TYR A 110 -0.67 4.65 -41.88
N LEU A 111 -1.88 4.12 -41.63
CA LEU A 111 -2.48 3.04 -42.41
C LEU A 111 -2.61 3.39 -43.89
N ILE A 112 -2.98 4.64 -44.22
CA ILE A 112 -3.10 5.08 -45.61
C ILE A 112 -1.71 5.33 -46.23
N LYS A 113 -0.81 6.01 -45.52
CA LYS A 113 0.45 6.55 -46.11
C LYS A 113 1.65 5.60 -46.01
N HIS A 114 1.68 4.73 -45.01
CA HIS A 114 2.87 3.98 -44.59
C HIS A 114 2.63 2.49 -44.29
N ARG A 115 1.47 1.93 -44.66
CA ARG A 115 1.13 0.52 -44.35
C ARG A 115 2.20 -0.50 -44.75
N THR A 116 2.77 -0.39 -45.95
CA THR A 116 3.81 -1.31 -46.43
C THR A 116 5.17 -1.16 -45.74
N GLN A 117 5.34 -0.14 -44.89
CA GLN A 117 6.62 0.20 -44.26
C GLN A 117 6.73 -0.27 -42.81
N TYR A 118 5.70 -0.95 -42.28
CA TYR A 118 5.69 -1.45 -40.90
C TYR A 118 6.88 -2.37 -40.57
N GLY A 119 7.25 -3.27 -41.48
CA GLY A 119 8.40 -4.17 -41.35
C GLY A 119 9.71 -3.69 -41.98
N SER A 120 9.80 -2.42 -42.40
CA SER A 120 10.99 -1.89 -43.09
C SER A 120 12.18 -1.74 -42.13
N VAL A 121 13.37 -2.17 -42.53
CA VAL A 121 14.63 -1.97 -41.78
C VAL A 121 15.00 -0.48 -41.75
N LEU A 122 15.39 0.03 -40.58
CA LEU A 122 15.99 1.36 -40.46
C LEU A 122 17.39 1.31 -41.10
N ALA A 123 17.59 1.97 -42.23
CA ALA A 123 18.94 2.14 -42.80
C ALA A 123 19.81 2.82 -41.73
N LYS A 124 20.93 2.17 -41.35
CA LYS A 124 21.88 2.57 -40.30
C LYS A 124 22.07 4.09 -40.25
N SER A 125 21.33 4.76 -39.39
CA SER A 125 21.57 6.14 -38.99
C SER A 125 21.83 6.13 -37.50
N SER A 126 22.92 6.78 -37.11
CA SER A 126 23.57 6.88 -35.80
C SER A 126 22.74 7.46 -34.64
N GLN A 127 21.47 7.05 -34.48
CA GLN A 127 20.63 7.41 -33.33
C GLN A 127 20.42 6.19 -32.42
N THR A 128 21.14 6.22 -31.31
CA THR A 128 21.18 5.26 -30.20
C THR A 128 19.89 5.24 -29.39
N GLY A 129 18.80 4.68 -29.93
CA GLY A 129 17.59 4.41 -29.13
C GLY A 129 16.61 3.46 -29.79
N ASN A 130 16.12 2.47 -29.04
CA ASN A 130 15.08 1.54 -29.49
C ASN A 130 13.83 2.30 -29.97
N MET A 131 13.31 1.92 -31.14
CA MET A 131 12.14 2.53 -31.78
C MET A 131 11.05 1.50 -32.06
N TYR A 132 9.79 1.92 -31.93
CA TYR A 132 8.61 1.18 -32.36
C TYR A 132 8.11 1.69 -33.71
N PRO A 133 7.50 0.83 -34.56
CA PRO A 133 6.56 1.31 -35.55
C PRO A 133 5.50 2.18 -34.86
N LEU A 134 5.08 3.29 -35.48
CA LEU A 134 4.08 4.18 -34.86
C LEU A 134 2.78 3.43 -34.44
N PRO A 135 2.22 2.50 -35.23
CA PRO A 135 1.05 1.70 -34.82
C PRO A 135 1.23 0.98 -33.48
N ARG A 136 2.43 0.43 -33.21
CA ARG A 136 2.73 -0.25 -31.95
C ARG A 136 2.63 0.68 -30.75
N ALA A 137 3.23 1.88 -30.86
CA ALA A 137 3.15 2.87 -29.79
C ALA A 137 1.70 3.31 -29.54
N ILE A 138 0.92 3.51 -30.61
CA ILE A 138 -0.50 3.89 -30.51
C ILE A 138 -1.33 2.77 -29.87
N CYS A 139 -1.18 1.53 -30.33
CA CYS A 139 -1.92 0.38 -29.79
C CYS A 139 -1.60 0.13 -28.31
N ARG A 140 -0.34 0.32 -27.87
CA ARG A 140 0.00 0.23 -26.44
C ARG A 140 -0.73 1.31 -25.63
N LEU A 141 -0.80 2.55 -26.12
CA LEU A 141 -1.54 3.63 -25.44
C LEU A 141 -3.06 3.38 -25.43
N LEU A 142 -3.64 2.98 -26.58
CA LEU A 142 -5.07 2.64 -26.69
C LEU A 142 -5.44 1.44 -25.81
N TYR A 143 -4.56 0.43 -25.72
CA TYR A 143 -4.73 -0.67 -24.78
C TYR A 143 -4.69 -0.18 -23.34
N THR A 144 -3.75 0.69 -22.96
CA THR A 144 -3.71 1.26 -21.59
C THR A 144 -5.01 1.99 -21.27
N PHE A 145 -5.56 2.79 -22.18
CA PHE A 145 -6.90 3.38 -22.01
C PHE A 145 -7.99 2.32 -21.84
N CYS A 146 -7.95 1.23 -22.62
CA CYS A 146 -8.89 0.12 -22.47
C CYS A 146 -8.74 -0.61 -21.13
N LYS A 147 -7.50 -0.74 -20.62
CA LYS A 147 -7.17 -1.34 -19.32
C LYS A 147 -7.71 -0.49 -18.18
N VAL A 148 -7.53 0.83 -18.25
CA VAL A 148 -8.01 1.78 -17.22
C VAL A 148 -9.53 1.92 -17.25
N ARG A 149 -10.11 2.29 -18.39
CA ARG A 149 -11.53 2.70 -18.46
C ARG A 149 -12.49 1.64 -18.99
N GLY A 150 -11.98 0.67 -19.74
CA GLY A 150 -12.74 -0.41 -20.36
C GLY A 150 -13.00 -0.22 -21.86
N VAL A 151 -12.85 -1.31 -22.61
CA VAL A 151 -12.96 -1.33 -24.09
C VAL A 151 -14.28 -0.77 -24.64
N LYS A 152 -15.41 -0.96 -23.95
CA LYS A 152 -16.73 -0.48 -24.41
C LYS A 152 -16.83 1.04 -24.50
N VAL A 153 -16.06 1.75 -23.68
CA VAL A 153 -16.00 3.22 -23.71
C VAL A 153 -15.02 3.67 -24.78
N ILE A 154 -13.82 3.09 -24.76
CA ILE A 154 -12.74 3.48 -25.69
C ILE A 154 -13.10 3.17 -27.15
N SER A 155 -13.77 2.05 -27.42
CA SER A 155 -14.14 1.66 -28.79
C SER A 155 -15.08 2.66 -29.48
N ARG A 156 -15.77 3.52 -28.74
CA ARG A 156 -16.67 4.56 -29.30
C ARG A 156 -15.90 5.71 -29.96
N PHE A 157 -14.62 5.85 -29.65
CA PHE A 157 -13.74 6.87 -30.23
C PHE A 157 -12.98 6.35 -31.45
N LEU A 158 -13.07 5.05 -31.74
CA LEU A 158 -12.49 4.48 -32.95
C LEU A 158 -13.32 4.90 -34.17
N ASN A 159 -12.66 5.12 -35.31
CA ASN A 159 -13.35 5.43 -36.56
C ASN A 159 -14.14 4.20 -37.06
N ASN A 160 -15.35 4.42 -37.58
CA ASN A 160 -16.29 3.39 -38.02
C ASN A 160 -16.59 3.43 -39.54
N GLU A 161 -15.83 4.18 -40.33
CA GLU A 161 -16.09 4.32 -41.76
C GLU A 161 -15.75 3.01 -42.51
N PRO A 162 -16.69 2.44 -43.30
CA PRO A 162 -16.49 1.14 -43.96
C PRO A 162 -15.27 1.08 -44.90
N LYS A 163 -14.84 2.22 -45.44
CA LYS A 163 -13.67 2.32 -46.33
C LYS A 163 -12.37 1.82 -45.70
N TYR A 164 -12.28 1.79 -44.37
CA TYR A 164 -11.10 1.31 -43.66
C TYR A 164 -11.10 -0.20 -43.39
N LEU A 165 -12.21 -0.91 -43.62
CA LEU A 165 -12.35 -2.33 -43.27
C LEU A 165 -11.35 -3.22 -44.02
N ASP A 166 -11.31 -3.14 -45.36
CA ASP A 166 -10.36 -3.91 -46.18
C ASP A 166 -8.90 -3.52 -45.84
N SER A 167 -8.62 -2.22 -45.77
CA SER A 167 -7.26 -1.72 -45.49
C SER A 167 -6.75 -2.15 -44.11
N MET A 168 -7.59 -2.11 -43.07
CA MET A 168 -7.25 -2.54 -41.72
C MET A 168 -7.01 -4.05 -41.66
N LEU A 169 -7.83 -4.85 -42.35
CA LEU A 169 -7.68 -6.30 -42.39
C LEU A 169 -6.38 -6.70 -43.08
N ARG A 170 -6.09 -6.12 -44.25
CA ARG A 170 -4.83 -6.43 -44.94
C ARG A 170 -3.61 -5.99 -44.14
N ALA A 171 -3.66 -4.82 -43.51
CA ALA A 171 -2.59 -4.37 -42.62
C ALA A 171 -2.36 -5.35 -41.47
N PHE A 172 -3.43 -5.85 -40.85
CA PHE A 172 -3.31 -6.88 -39.82
C PHE A 172 -2.56 -8.11 -40.36
N ILE A 173 -3.01 -8.65 -41.48
CA ILE A 173 -2.44 -9.88 -42.07
C ILE A 173 -0.97 -9.68 -42.44
N GLU A 174 -0.65 -8.57 -43.12
CA GLU A 174 0.72 -8.26 -43.55
C GLU A 174 1.66 -8.03 -42.35
N TRP A 175 1.22 -7.28 -41.35
CA TRP A 175 2.05 -6.94 -40.19
C TRP A 175 2.25 -8.12 -39.25
N ASP A 176 1.28 -9.04 -39.18
CA ASP A 176 1.41 -10.26 -38.39
C ASP A 176 2.18 -11.39 -39.11
N ALA A 177 2.33 -11.31 -40.43
CA ALA A 177 3.12 -12.26 -41.22
C ALA A 177 4.64 -11.94 -41.27
N VAL A 178 5.07 -10.81 -40.71
CA VAL A 178 6.50 -10.41 -40.69
C VAL A 178 7.32 -11.43 -39.90
N GLN A 179 8.24 -12.11 -40.58
CA GLN A 179 9.17 -13.09 -39.98
C GLN A 179 10.39 -12.38 -39.37
N PRO A 180 10.87 -12.80 -38.18
CA PRO A 180 12.14 -12.32 -37.64
C PRO A 180 13.29 -12.84 -38.51
N SER A 181 14.23 -11.98 -38.88
CA SER A 181 15.42 -12.36 -39.65
C SER A 181 16.31 -13.30 -38.81
N ASN A 182 16.48 -14.54 -39.28
CA ASN A 182 17.36 -15.54 -38.70
C ASN A 182 18.84 -15.10 -38.75
N SER A 183 19.35 -14.55 -37.66
CA SER A 183 20.81 -14.52 -37.39
C SER A 183 21.02 -14.57 -35.88
N GLY A 184 21.66 -15.64 -35.41
CA GLY A 184 21.81 -16.01 -34.00
C GLY A 184 22.81 -15.19 -33.18
N GLU A 185 22.74 -13.85 -33.24
CA GLU A 185 23.55 -12.99 -32.38
C GLU A 185 22.66 -11.94 -31.67
N LEU A 186 22.59 -12.08 -30.34
CA LEU A 186 22.29 -11.03 -29.35
C LEU A 186 20.98 -10.21 -29.53
N ALA A 187 19.89 -10.79 -29.03
CA ALA A 187 18.69 -10.29 -28.34
C ALA A 187 18.28 -8.79 -28.21
N GLU A 188 18.83 -7.79 -28.91
CA GLU A 188 18.46 -6.38 -28.62
C GLU A 188 18.03 -5.49 -29.80
N SER A 189 17.80 -6.03 -31.00
CA SER A 189 17.26 -5.24 -32.12
C SER A 189 16.21 -6.01 -32.93
N GLU A 190 15.14 -6.45 -32.27
CA GLU A 190 14.14 -7.33 -32.86
C GLU A 190 13.05 -6.57 -33.65
N ILE A 191 13.05 -6.76 -34.97
CA ILE A 191 11.88 -6.52 -35.84
C ILE A 191 10.87 -7.62 -35.51
N GLN A 192 9.87 -7.31 -34.67
CA GLN A 192 8.87 -8.28 -34.24
C GLN A 192 7.56 -8.08 -35.00
N ARG A 193 6.99 -9.20 -35.46
CA ARG A 193 5.55 -9.46 -35.68
C ARG A 193 4.65 -8.67 -34.72
N LEU A 194 3.38 -8.42 -35.07
CA LEU A 194 2.42 -7.76 -34.18
C LEU A 194 2.49 -8.32 -32.75
N ILE A 195 2.59 -7.44 -31.75
CA ILE A 195 2.47 -7.85 -30.35
C ILE A 195 1.01 -7.99 -29.96
N TRP A 196 0.76 -8.60 -28.81
CA TRP A 196 -0.61 -8.89 -28.37
C TRP A 196 -1.47 -7.63 -28.18
N GLU A 197 -0.90 -6.49 -27.76
CA GLU A 197 -1.64 -5.21 -27.66
C GLU A 197 -2.10 -4.72 -29.03
N GLU A 198 -1.25 -4.86 -30.06
CA GLU A 198 -1.60 -4.49 -31.43
C GLU A 198 -2.70 -5.40 -31.97
N ARG A 199 -2.53 -6.72 -31.78
CA ARG A 199 -3.55 -7.70 -32.17
C ARG A 199 -4.88 -7.40 -31.49
N TYR A 200 -4.87 -7.15 -30.19
CA TYR A 200 -6.06 -6.82 -29.42
C TYR A 200 -6.77 -5.57 -29.96
N VAL A 201 -6.06 -4.44 -30.10
CA VAL A 201 -6.65 -3.17 -30.53
C VAL A 201 -7.17 -3.26 -31.97
N MET A 202 -6.39 -3.86 -32.89
CA MET A 202 -6.81 -3.99 -34.28
C MET A 202 -7.99 -4.95 -34.45
N LEU A 203 -8.04 -6.06 -33.72
CA LEU A 203 -9.21 -6.96 -33.73
C LEU A 203 -10.46 -6.30 -33.16
N VAL A 204 -10.32 -5.50 -32.09
CA VAL A 204 -11.44 -4.69 -31.56
C VAL A 204 -11.91 -3.68 -32.62
N TRP A 205 -10.98 -3.06 -33.34
CA TRP A 205 -11.30 -2.08 -34.37
C TRP A 205 -11.96 -2.72 -35.60
N LEU A 206 -11.47 -3.88 -36.06
CA LEU A 206 -12.13 -4.67 -37.10
C LEU A 206 -13.54 -5.06 -36.68
N SER A 207 -13.73 -5.48 -35.42
CA SER A 207 -15.06 -5.76 -34.89
C SER A 207 -15.93 -4.50 -34.88
N HIS A 208 -15.37 -3.31 -34.64
CA HIS A 208 -16.12 -2.06 -34.73
C HIS A 208 -16.52 -1.71 -36.17
N LEU A 209 -15.61 -1.88 -37.14
CA LEU A 209 -15.84 -1.60 -38.56
C LEU A 209 -16.88 -2.55 -39.20
N LEU A 210 -17.07 -3.75 -38.64
CA LEU A 210 -18.15 -4.66 -39.05
C LEU A 210 -19.57 -4.17 -38.73
N LEU A 211 -19.73 -3.03 -38.04
CA LEU A 211 -21.01 -2.35 -37.91
C LEU A 211 -21.45 -1.62 -39.20
N ALA A 212 -20.66 -1.73 -40.28
CA ALA A 212 -21.02 -1.22 -41.59
C ALA A 212 -22.39 -1.74 -42.06
N PRO A 213 -23.28 -0.87 -42.58
CA PRO A 213 -24.67 -1.21 -42.91
C PRO A 213 -24.82 -1.94 -44.26
N PHE A 214 -23.73 -2.22 -44.97
CA PHE A 214 -23.73 -2.84 -46.30
C PHE A 214 -23.38 -4.32 -46.20
N ASP A 215 -23.90 -5.14 -47.13
CA ASP A 215 -23.55 -6.55 -47.26
C ASP A 215 -22.05 -6.71 -47.52
N LEU A 216 -21.40 -7.68 -46.87
CA LEU A 216 -19.96 -7.89 -46.99
C LEU A 216 -19.54 -8.29 -48.40
N SER A 217 -20.44 -8.85 -49.21
CA SER A 217 -20.22 -9.09 -50.64
C SER A 217 -19.92 -7.80 -51.41
N SER A 218 -20.58 -6.69 -51.05
CA SER A 218 -20.37 -5.38 -51.68
C SER A 218 -19.07 -4.68 -51.27
N LEU A 219 -18.53 -5.04 -50.10
CA LEU A 219 -17.29 -4.47 -49.54
C LEU A 219 -16.07 -5.37 -49.77
N SER A 220 -16.28 -6.62 -50.18
CA SER A 220 -15.23 -7.63 -50.34
C SER A 220 -14.53 -7.48 -51.69
N SER A 221 -13.21 -7.44 -51.66
CA SER A 221 -12.38 -7.62 -52.87
C SER A 221 -12.00 -9.10 -53.02
N ASP A 222 -11.97 -9.62 -54.24
CA ASP A 222 -11.67 -11.04 -54.50
C ASP A 222 -10.23 -11.44 -54.16
N ASN A 223 -9.31 -10.47 -54.07
CA ASN A 223 -7.88 -10.67 -53.81
C ASN A 223 -7.47 -10.53 -52.33
N ILE A 224 -8.42 -10.59 -51.38
CA ILE A 224 -8.10 -10.56 -49.94
C ILE A 224 -7.49 -11.92 -49.55
N PRO A 225 -6.29 -11.96 -48.94
CA PRO A 225 -5.66 -13.21 -48.53
C PRO A 225 -6.36 -13.84 -47.32
N VAL A 226 -6.43 -15.17 -47.28
CA VAL A 226 -6.83 -15.93 -46.08
C VAL A 226 -5.56 -16.28 -45.29
N PRO A 227 -5.36 -15.74 -44.07
CA PRO A 227 -4.05 -15.75 -43.41
C PRO A 227 -3.61 -17.12 -42.88
N TYR A 228 -4.56 -18.01 -42.54
CA TYR A 228 -4.26 -19.31 -41.93
C TYR A 228 -5.10 -20.41 -42.57
N ASP A 229 -4.52 -21.60 -42.72
CA ASP A 229 -5.22 -22.80 -43.21
C ASP A 229 -6.02 -23.48 -42.11
N ASN A 230 -7.09 -22.82 -41.66
CA ASN A 230 -7.93 -23.25 -40.54
C ASN A 230 -9.43 -23.14 -40.86
N LEU A 231 -9.80 -23.04 -42.14
CA LEU A 231 -11.19 -23.05 -42.56
C LEU A 231 -11.70 -24.46 -42.88
N GLN A 232 -10.80 -25.43 -43.04
CA GLN A 232 -11.14 -26.84 -43.31
C GLN A 232 -11.95 -27.48 -42.17
N GLN A 233 -11.80 -26.97 -40.93
CA GLN A 233 -12.63 -27.35 -39.78
C GLN A 233 -14.10 -26.91 -39.89
N LEU A 234 -14.45 -26.08 -40.88
CA LEU A 234 -15.82 -25.60 -41.13
C LEU A 234 -16.38 -26.23 -42.41
N THR A 235 -16.71 -27.52 -42.36
CA THR A 235 -17.21 -28.29 -43.51
C THR A 235 -18.52 -27.79 -44.11
N TRP A 236 -19.27 -26.98 -43.38
CA TRP A 236 -20.56 -26.40 -43.78
C TRP A 236 -20.44 -25.03 -44.48
N LEU A 237 -19.25 -24.44 -44.55
CA LEU A 237 -19.07 -23.07 -45.03
C LEU A 237 -19.37 -22.95 -46.54
N PRO A 238 -20.38 -22.15 -46.97
CA PRO A 238 -20.76 -22.06 -48.38
C PRO A 238 -19.65 -21.49 -49.27
N SER A 239 -19.60 -21.95 -50.52
CA SER A 239 -18.68 -21.41 -51.53
C SER A 239 -18.92 -19.94 -51.83
N GLU A 240 -20.17 -19.45 -51.74
CA GLU A 240 -20.51 -18.04 -51.99
C GLU A 240 -20.09 -17.08 -50.87
N THR A 241 -19.50 -17.58 -49.77
CA THR A 241 -19.06 -16.73 -48.65
C THR A 241 -18.00 -15.72 -49.13
N PRO A 242 -18.22 -14.40 -48.98
CA PRO A 242 -17.28 -13.38 -49.43
C PRO A 242 -15.86 -13.57 -48.88
N MET A 243 -14.85 -13.24 -49.68
CA MET A 243 -13.43 -13.38 -49.27
C MET A 243 -13.10 -12.61 -48.00
N LEU A 244 -13.66 -11.40 -47.84
CA LEU A 244 -13.55 -10.61 -46.62
C LEU A 244 -14.02 -11.40 -45.38
N ALA A 245 -15.17 -12.07 -45.47
CA ALA A 245 -15.71 -12.88 -44.38
C ALA A 245 -14.87 -14.12 -44.12
N ARG A 246 -14.39 -14.81 -45.16
CA ARG A 246 -13.47 -15.96 -45.04
C ARG A 246 -12.17 -15.59 -44.32
N SER A 247 -11.57 -14.46 -44.66
CA SER A 247 -10.34 -13.97 -44.02
C SER A 247 -10.55 -13.57 -42.57
N LEU A 248 -11.65 -12.87 -42.25
CA LEU A 248 -12.01 -12.52 -40.86
C LEU A 248 -12.31 -13.76 -40.00
N LEU A 249 -12.94 -14.77 -40.61
CA LEU A 249 -13.23 -16.06 -39.98
C LEU A 249 -11.93 -16.80 -39.67
N SER A 250 -11.05 -16.96 -40.65
CA SER A 250 -9.72 -17.59 -40.47
C SER A 250 -8.92 -16.88 -39.37
N LEU A 251 -8.89 -15.55 -39.40
CA LEU A 251 -8.22 -14.73 -38.39
C LEU A 251 -8.78 -14.96 -36.98
N SER A 252 -10.11 -14.93 -36.85
CA SER A 252 -10.76 -15.06 -35.53
C SER A 252 -10.60 -16.47 -34.96
N LEU A 253 -10.68 -17.50 -35.78
CA LEU A 253 -10.48 -18.89 -35.39
C LEU A 253 -9.04 -19.17 -34.94
N HIS A 254 -8.04 -18.51 -35.54
CA HIS A 254 -6.66 -18.64 -35.10
C HIS A 254 -6.45 -18.06 -33.68
N TYR A 255 -7.00 -16.87 -33.41
CA TYR A 255 -6.79 -16.18 -32.13
C TYR A 255 -7.78 -16.54 -31.03
N ILE A 256 -8.81 -17.35 -31.30
CA ILE A 256 -9.76 -17.79 -30.27
C ILE A 256 -9.09 -18.63 -29.17
N GLY A 257 -8.00 -19.33 -29.49
CA GLY A 257 -7.19 -20.12 -28.55
C GLY A 257 -6.02 -19.39 -27.93
N ALA A 258 -5.79 -18.11 -28.26
CA ALA A 258 -4.63 -17.36 -27.78
C ALA A 258 -4.68 -17.17 -26.25
N SER A 259 -3.52 -17.16 -25.59
CA SER A 259 -3.43 -16.98 -24.13
C SER A 259 -3.68 -15.53 -23.67
N GLY A 260 -3.39 -14.55 -24.54
CA GLY A 260 -3.52 -13.11 -24.25
C GLY A 260 -4.92 -12.50 -24.47
N LYS A 261 -5.00 -11.16 -24.40
CA LYS A 261 -6.24 -10.38 -24.51
C LYS A 261 -6.85 -10.37 -25.92
N GLU A 262 -6.03 -10.60 -26.94
CA GLU A 262 -6.43 -10.77 -28.34
C GLU A 262 -7.55 -11.82 -28.50
N ARG A 263 -7.60 -12.84 -27.64
CA ARG A 263 -8.71 -13.81 -27.57
C ARG A 263 -10.07 -13.14 -27.35
N GLU A 264 -10.15 -12.19 -26.41
CA GLU A 264 -11.39 -11.47 -26.11
C GLU A 264 -11.85 -10.59 -27.28
N ALA A 265 -10.92 -10.10 -28.09
CA ALA A 265 -11.18 -9.30 -29.28
C ALA A 265 -11.58 -10.20 -30.48
N ALA A 266 -10.88 -11.31 -30.69
CA ALA A 266 -11.20 -12.30 -31.71
C ALA A 266 -12.60 -12.88 -31.52
N THR A 267 -12.98 -13.25 -30.29
CA THR A 267 -14.34 -13.72 -29.99
C THR A 267 -15.42 -12.65 -30.24
N ALA A 268 -15.10 -11.37 -30.04
CA ALA A 268 -16.01 -10.27 -30.34
C ALA A 268 -16.16 -10.05 -31.86
N LEU A 269 -15.07 -10.15 -32.60
CA LEU A 269 -15.06 -10.10 -34.05
C LEU A 269 -15.89 -11.25 -34.64
N LEU A 270 -15.63 -12.48 -34.19
CA LEU A 270 -16.34 -13.68 -34.64
C LEU A 270 -17.84 -13.62 -34.34
N ALA A 271 -18.22 -13.25 -33.11
CA ALA A 271 -19.62 -13.13 -32.73
C ALA A 271 -20.35 -12.07 -33.56
N ARG A 272 -19.69 -10.93 -33.82
CA ARG A 272 -20.29 -9.89 -34.65
C ARG A 272 -20.44 -10.32 -36.10
N LEU A 273 -19.45 -11.02 -36.67
CA LEU A 273 -19.53 -11.56 -38.02
C LEU A 273 -20.71 -12.56 -38.14
N ALA A 274 -20.83 -13.49 -37.20
CA ALA A 274 -21.86 -14.52 -37.19
C ALA A 274 -23.30 -13.97 -37.07
N LEU A 275 -23.46 -12.79 -36.45
CA LEU A 275 -24.76 -12.17 -36.19
C LEU A 275 -25.21 -11.18 -37.26
N ARG A 276 -24.41 -10.89 -38.29
CA ARG A 276 -24.83 -10.01 -39.39
C ARG A 276 -25.87 -10.71 -40.27
N GLY A 277 -26.90 -9.99 -40.70
CA GLY A 277 -28.01 -10.55 -41.48
C GLY A 277 -27.57 -11.26 -42.78
N ASP A 278 -26.64 -10.66 -43.53
CA ASP A 278 -26.05 -11.23 -44.75
C ASP A 278 -25.28 -12.55 -44.48
N MET A 279 -24.61 -12.65 -43.33
CA MET A 279 -23.89 -13.87 -42.92
C MET A 279 -24.83 -14.93 -42.31
N GLN A 280 -25.88 -14.50 -41.62
CA GLN A 280 -26.91 -15.40 -41.10
C GLN A 280 -27.66 -16.11 -42.25
N ALA A 281 -27.94 -15.41 -43.35
CA ALA A 281 -28.54 -15.99 -44.55
C ALA A 281 -27.68 -17.13 -45.16
N LEU A 282 -26.36 -17.11 -44.93
CA LEU A 282 -25.42 -18.17 -45.31
C LEU A 282 -25.30 -19.30 -44.26
N GLY A 283 -26.15 -19.31 -43.23
CA GLY A 283 -26.14 -20.32 -42.17
C GLY A 283 -25.03 -20.16 -41.13
N MET A 284 -24.33 -19.03 -41.11
CA MET A 284 -23.11 -18.83 -40.30
C MET A 284 -23.37 -18.94 -38.79
N LEU A 285 -24.53 -18.47 -38.30
CA LEU A 285 -24.92 -18.55 -36.89
C LEU A 285 -25.03 -20.00 -36.40
N THR A 286 -25.82 -20.82 -37.09
CA THR A 286 -26.01 -22.24 -36.77
C THR A 286 -24.73 -23.03 -36.94
N GLY A 287 -24.02 -22.82 -38.05
CA GLY A 287 -22.77 -23.50 -38.35
C GLY A 287 -21.69 -23.25 -37.30
N LEU A 288 -21.44 -22.00 -36.93
CA LEU A 288 -20.44 -21.67 -35.91
C LEU A 288 -20.85 -22.09 -34.50
N THR A 289 -22.14 -22.08 -34.18
CA THR A 289 -22.62 -22.55 -32.88
C THR A 289 -22.37 -24.05 -32.72
N LYS A 290 -22.66 -24.86 -33.74
CA LYS A 290 -22.36 -26.30 -33.74
C LYS A 290 -20.86 -26.58 -33.72
N TRP A 291 -20.08 -25.85 -34.53
CA TRP A 291 -18.61 -25.95 -34.49
C TRP A 291 -18.05 -25.63 -33.10
N ALA A 292 -18.57 -24.59 -32.44
CA ALA A 292 -18.09 -24.20 -31.12
C ALA A 292 -18.22 -25.35 -30.10
N PHE A 293 -19.37 -26.01 -30.04
CA PHE A 293 -19.52 -27.18 -29.14
C PHE A 293 -18.67 -28.37 -29.56
N ALA A 294 -18.57 -28.66 -30.86
CA ALA A 294 -17.68 -29.71 -31.37
C ALA A 294 -16.20 -29.45 -31.01
N ALA A 295 -15.76 -28.19 -31.01
CA ALA A 295 -14.38 -27.81 -30.66
C ALA A 295 -14.04 -28.02 -29.18
N ILE A 296 -15.04 -28.05 -28.29
CA ILE A 296 -14.88 -28.32 -26.85
C ILE A 296 -15.46 -29.68 -26.43
N GLN A 297 -15.86 -30.51 -27.39
CA GLN A 297 -16.25 -31.90 -27.25
C GLN A 297 -15.53 -32.73 -28.33
N PRO A 298 -14.19 -32.83 -28.28
CA PRO A 298 -13.45 -33.58 -29.28
C PRO A 298 -13.86 -35.06 -29.28
N ALA A 299 -13.86 -35.68 -30.47
CA ALA A 299 -14.07 -37.11 -30.63
C ALA A 299 -12.97 -37.92 -29.90
N GLU A 300 -13.27 -39.18 -29.57
CA GLU A 300 -12.29 -40.09 -28.97
C GLU A 300 -11.02 -40.15 -29.84
N ASN A 301 -9.85 -39.94 -29.22
CA ASN A 301 -8.49 -39.90 -29.81
C ASN A 301 -7.99 -38.56 -30.39
N VAL A 302 -8.70 -37.44 -30.22
CA VAL A 302 -8.16 -36.10 -30.55
C VAL A 302 -7.58 -35.43 -29.29
N GLU A 303 -6.48 -34.68 -29.43
CA GLU A 303 -5.89 -33.91 -28.33
C GLU A 303 -6.93 -32.97 -27.71
N SER A 304 -6.97 -32.94 -26.37
CA SER A 304 -7.90 -32.08 -25.66
C SER A 304 -7.54 -30.59 -25.87
N PRO A 305 -8.54 -29.72 -26.13
CA PRO A 305 -8.28 -28.29 -26.27
C PRO A 305 -7.67 -27.70 -25.01
N SER A 306 -6.79 -26.72 -25.19
CA SER A 306 -6.20 -25.98 -24.07
C SER A 306 -7.26 -25.21 -23.29
N VAL A 307 -6.98 -24.89 -22.03
CA VAL A 307 -7.88 -24.06 -21.19
C VAL A 307 -8.24 -22.74 -21.86
N TYR A 308 -7.28 -22.13 -22.57
CA TYR A 308 -7.48 -20.87 -23.29
C TYR A 308 -8.42 -21.03 -24.49
N ALA A 309 -8.32 -22.14 -25.24
CA ALA A 309 -9.26 -22.46 -26.31
C ALA A 309 -10.67 -22.68 -25.75
N CYS A 310 -10.83 -23.44 -24.66
CA CYS A 310 -12.12 -23.62 -23.99
C CYS A 310 -12.73 -22.28 -23.56
N ILE A 311 -11.96 -21.41 -22.91
CA ILE A 311 -12.41 -20.07 -22.50
C ILE A 311 -12.81 -19.23 -23.72
N GLY A 312 -12.03 -19.28 -24.80
CA GLY A 312 -12.30 -18.53 -26.03
C GLY A 312 -13.62 -18.95 -26.67
N VAL A 313 -13.81 -20.26 -26.86
CA VAL A 313 -15.03 -20.82 -27.44
C VAL A 313 -16.25 -20.53 -26.57
N LEU A 314 -16.17 -20.75 -25.26
CA LEU A 314 -17.25 -20.39 -24.33
C LEU A 314 -17.55 -18.89 -24.37
N THR A 315 -16.52 -18.04 -24.44
CA THR A 315 -16.70 -16.57 -24.55
C THR A 315 -17.42 -16.20 -25.85
N PHE A 316 -17.08 -16.87 -26.96
CA PHE A 316 -17.76 -16.69 -28.23
C PHE A 316 -19.25 -17.07 -28.13
N ILE A 317 -19.58 -18.25 -27.60
CA ILE A 317 -20.98 -18.68 -27.36
C ILE A 317 -21.72 -17.66 -26.49
N ALA A 318 -21.11 -17.24 -25.38
CA ALA A 318 -21.72 -16.26 -24.48
C ALA A 318 -21.99 -14.91 -25.16
N ARG A 319 -21.14 -14.49 -26.11
CA ARG A 319 -21.33 -13.27 -26.91
C ARG A 319 -22.45 -13.42 -27.94
N LEU A 320 -22.56 -14.57 -28.59
CA LEU A 320 -23.69 -14.89 -29.48
C LEU A 320 -25.01 -14.75 -28.71
N CYS A 321 -25.13 -15.45 -27.58
CA CYS A 321 -26.33 -15.42 -26.74
C CYS A 321 -26.61 -14.02 -26.16
N ALA A 322 -25.59 -13.18 -25.97
CA ALA A 322 -25.77 -11.84 -25.41
C ALA A 322 -26.16 -10.77 -26.45
N SER A 323 -25.84 -10.99 -27.72
CA SER A 323 -25.94 -9.96 -28.77
C SER A 323 -26.87 -10.35 -29.92
N GLY A 324 -27.23 -11.63 -30.03
CA GLY A 324 -28.16 -12.13 -31.05
C GLY A 324 -29.60 -11.76 -30.75
N GLN A 325 -30.40 -11.61 -31.82
CA GLN A 325 -31.83 -11.43 -31.71
C GLN A 325 -32.49 -12.75 -31.27
N VAL A 326 -33.56 -12.65 -30.50
CA VAL A 326 -34.22 -13.82 -29.90
C VAL A 326 -34.81 -14.72 -30.99
N GLU A 327 -35.34 -14.13 -32.05
CA GLU A 327 -36.01 -14.79 -33.16
C GLU A 327 -35.04 -15.62 -34.01
N ASP A 328 -33.85 -15.06 -34.30
CA ASP A 328 -32.78 -15.71 -35.06
C ASP A 328 -32.18 -16.88 -34.27
N PHE A 329 -32.06 -16.72 -32.95
CA PHE A 329 -31.44 -17.70 -32.06
C PHE A 329 -32.40 -18.77 -31.54
N ALA A 330 -33.72 -18.57 -31.70
CA ALA A 330 -34.76 -19.48 -31.19
C ALA A 330 -34.53 -20.96 -31.51
N PRO A 331 -34.14 -21.37 -32.74
CA PRO A 331 -33.91 -22.79 -33.07
C PRO A 331 -32.72 -23.42 -32.33
N LEU A 332 -31.84 -22.60 -31.74
CA LEU A 332 -30.61 -23.04 -31.08
C LEU A 332 -30.73 -23.04 -29.56
N ILE A 333 -31.79 -22.48 -28.98
CA ILE A 333 -31.92 -22.30 -27.51
C ILE A 333 -31.75 -23.62 -26.76
N ASN A 334 -32.57 -24.63 -27.07
CA ASN A 334 -32.51 -25.91 -26.38
C ASN A 334 -31.17 -26.62 -26.60
N TYR A 335 -30.66 -26.60 -27.84
CA TYR A 335 -29.36 -27.17 -28.17
C TYR A 335 -28.22 -26.53 -27.36
N VAL A 336 -28.13 -25.20 -27.35
CA VAL A 336 -27.08 -24.47 -26.63
C VAL A 336 -27.21 -24.69 -25.13
N PHE A 337 -28.42 -24.74 -24.57
CA PHE A 337 -28.65 -25.01 -23.15
C PHE A 337 -28.13 -26.40 -22.75
N GLN A 338 -28.62 -27.44 -23.42
CA GLN A 338 -28.26 -28.83 -23.13
C GLN A 338 -26.77 -29.10 -23.34
N GLN A 339 -26.18 -28.59 -24.44
CA GLN A 339 -24.76 -28.76 -24.70
C GLN A 339 -23.90 -28.02 -23.68
N THR A 340 -24.31 -26.82 -23.24
CA THR A 340 -23.57 -26.08 -22.20
C THR A 340 -23.57 -26.84 -20.88
N LEU A 341 -24.71 -27.36 -20.44
CA LEU A 341 -24.78 -28.18 -19.23
C LEU A 341 -24.00 -29.48 -19.37
N SER A 342 -24.13 -30.18 -20.49
CA SER A 342 -23.39 -31.42 -20.77
C SER A 342 -21.88 -31.23 -20.71
N VAL A 343 -21.36 -30.16 -21.33
CA VAL A 343 -19.93 -29.81 -21.28
C VAL A 343 -19.48 -29.42 -19.88
N PHE A 344 -20.35 -28.76 -19.11
CA PHE A 344 -19.98 -28.29 -17.78
C PHE A 344 -20.05 -29.40 -16.73
N GLN A 345 -21.11 -30.21 -16.71
CA GLN A 345 -21.37 -31.26 -15.72
C GLN A 345 -20.73 -32.61 -16.10
N GLY A 346 -20.20 -32.73 -17.32
CA GLY A 346 -19.52 -33.93 -17.80
C GLY A 346 -18.28 -34.31 -16.97
N LYS A 347 -17.79 -35.53 -17.22
CA LYS A 347 -16.56 -36.07 -16.58
C LYS A 347 -15.36 -36.11 -17.54
N SER A 348 -15.48 -35.49 -18.72
CA SER A 348 -14.39 -35.48 -19.70
C SER A 348 -13.22 -34.60 -19.21
N PRO A 349 -11.99 -34.80 -19.73
CA PRO A 349 -10.84 -33.94 -19.42
C PRO A 349 -11.13 -32.45 -19.70
N VAL A 350 -11.93 -32.16 -20.73
CA VAL A 350 -12.37 -30.79 -21.05
C VAL A 350 -13.33 -30.25 -19.99
N SER A 351 -14.26 -31.07 -19.50
CA SER A 351 -15.19 -30.68 -18.43
C SER A 351 -14.44 -30.31 -17.15
N VAL A 352 -13.47 -31.14 -16.75
CA VAL A 352 -12.58 -30.88 -15.60
C VAL A 352 -11.79 -29.59 -15.81
N THR A 353 -11.28 -29.37 -17.02
CA THR A 353 -10.57 -28.14 -17.39
C THR A 353 -11.45 -26.90 -17.21
N ILE A 354 -12.70 -26.95 -17.67
CA ILE A 354 -13.68 -25.86 -17.54
C ILE A 354 -14.04 -25.62 -16.06
N GLN A 355 -14.31 -26.68 -15.30
CA GLN A 355 -14.64 -26.58 -13.87
C GLN A 355 -13.48 -26.00 -13.05
N SER A 356 -12.23 -26.29 -13.41
CA SER A 356 -11.06 -25.75 -12.70
C SER A 356 -10.86 -24.24 -12.89
N SER A 357 -11.39 -23.65 -13.97
CA SER A 357 -11.18 -22.26 -14.36
C SER A 357 -12.33 -21.35 -13.94
N ALA A 358 -12.09 -20.44 -12.99
CA ALA A 358 -13.08 -19.46 -12.52
C ALA A 358 -13.69 -18.61 -13.66
N LEU A 359 -12.87 -18.25 -14.66
CA LEU A 359 -13.32 -17.50 -15.81
C LEU A 359 -14.27 -18.33 -16.68
N ALA A 360 -13.98 -19.62 -16.89
CA ALA A 360 -14.85 -20.51 -17.66
C ALA A 360 -16.18 -20.76 -16.94
N ARG A 361 -16.17 -21.06 -15.63
CA ARG A 361 -17.39 -21.20 -14.80
C ARG A 361 -18.28 -19.95 -14.86
N LYS A 362 -17.67 -18.76 -14.72
CA LYS A 362 -18.37 -17.47 -14.89
C LYS A 362 -19.00 -17.31 -16.27
N ILE A 363 -18.35 -17.79 -17.33
CA ILE A 363 -18.88 -17.69 -18.69
C ILE A 363 -20.05 -18.67 -18.89
N VAL A 364 -19.97 -19.89 -18.35
CA VAL A 364 -21.07 -20.87 -18.34
C VAL A 364 -22.33 -20.26 -17.72
N VAL A 365 -22.21 -19.65 -16.54
CA VAL A 365 -23.32 -18.95 -15.88
C VAL A 365 -23.94 -17.87 -16.79
N LYS A 366 -23.12 -17.14 -17.56
CA LYS A 366 -23.62 -16.13 -18.50
C LYS A 366 -24.33 -16.73 -19.71
N ILE A 367 -23.86 -17.86 -20.24
CA ILE A 367 -24.50 -18.58 -21.34
C ILE A 367 -25.88 -19.04 -20.88
N LEU A 368 -25.94 -19.81 -19.80
CA LEU A 368 -27.19 -20.34 -19.25
C LEU A 368 -28.19 -19.22 -18.98
N ARG A 369 -27.76 -18.14 -18.30
CA ARG A 369 -28.62 -16.97 -18.05
C ARG A 369 -29.20 -16.39 -19.34
N ASN A 370 -28.37 -16.12 -20.34
CA ASN A 370 -28.84 -15.48 -21.57
C ASN A 370 -29.83 -16.38 -22.32
N ILE A 371 -29.56 -17.68 -22.37
CA ILE A 371 -30.44 -18.67 -23.00
C ILE A 371 -31.76 -18.80 -22.25
N THR A 372 -31.75 -18.90 -20.92
CA THR A 372 -32.97 -18.93 -20.10
C THR A 372 -33.81 -17.66 -20.29
N VAL A 373 -33.18 -16.48 -20.38
CA VAL A 373 -33.89 -15.21 -20.65
C VAL A 373 -34.50 -15.18 -22.05
N MET A 374 -33.80 -15.70 -23.06
CA MET A 374 -34.35 -15.84 -24.41
C MET A 374 -35.54 -16.81 -24.43
N ALA A 375 -35.45 -17.92 -23.71
CA ALA A 375 -36.52 -18.90 -23.59
C ALA A 375 -37.79 -18.32 -22.96
N LEU A 376 -37.64 -17.62 -21.82
CA LEU A 376 -38.73 -16.88 -21.18
C LEU A 376 -39.36 -15.85 -22.13
N SER A 377 -38.53 -15.10 -22.86
CA SER A 377 -39.02 -14.05 -23.78
C SER A 377 -39.79 -14.61 -24.97
N LEU A 378 -39.54 -15.86 -25.39
CA LEU A 378 -40.31 -16.54 -26.44
C LEU A 378 -41.63 -17.08 -25.91
N SER A 379 -41.63 -17.68 -24.72
CA SER A 379 -42.85 -18.14 -24.05
C SER A 379 -43.80 -17.00 -23.72
N GLU A 380 -43.29 -15.86 -23.22
CA GLU A 380 -44.06 -14.61 -23.01
C GLU A 380 -44.80 -14.14 -24.29
N ARG A 381 -44.29 -14.50 -25.49
CA ARG A 381 -44.87 -14.12 -26.78
C ARG A 381 -45.76 -15.21 -27.40
N GLY A 382 -45.92 -16.36 -26.75
CA GLY A 382 -46.67 -17.50 -27.28
C GLY A 382 -46.00 -18.17 -28.48
N ASP A 383 -44.67 -18.12 -28.59
CA ASP A 383 -43.95 -18.70 -29.72
C ASP A 383 -43.85 -20.23 -29.62
N ALA A 384 -44.40 -20.94 -30.61
CA ALA A 384 -44.44 -22.42 -30.62
C ALA A 384 -43.07 -23.10 -30.71
N ARG A 385 -41.97 -22.36 -30.91
CA ARG A 385 -40.60 -22.92 -30.98
C ARG A 385 -40.05 -23.37 -29.63
N ILE A 386 -40.68 -22.97 -28.52
CA ILE A 386 -40.36 -23.47 -27.17
C ILE A 386 -41.65 -23.97 -26.54
N THR A 387 -41.66 -25.23 -26.12
CA THR A 387 -42.80 -25.81 -25.40
C THR A 387 -42.70 -25.52 -23.90
N ASP A 388 -43.83 -25.55 -23.20
CA ASP A 388 -43.87 -25.30 -21.74
C ASP A 388 -43.00 -26.31 -20.97
N ASP A 389 -43.01 -27.59 -21.37
CA ASP A 389 -42.15 -28.63 -20.78
C ASP A 389 -40.65 -28.31 -20.91
N GLN A 390 -40.23 -27.81 -22.08
CA GLN A 390 -38.84 -27.41 -22.33
C GLN A 390 -38.47 -26.20 -21.48
N LEU A 391 -39.38 -25.23 -21.34
CA LEU A 391 -39.15 -24.07 -20.50
C LEU A 391 -39.00 -24.47 -19.02
N SER A 392 -39.87 -25.34 -18.51
CA SER A 392 -39.79 -25.83 -17.11
C SER A 392 -38.44 -26.47 -16.83
N THR A 393 -37.98 -27.37 -17.71
CA THR A 393 -36.67 -28.02 -17.57
C THR A 393 -35.53 -27.01 -17.60
N ILE A 394 -35.56 -26.05 -18.54
CA ILE A 394 -34.54 -24.99 -18.64
C ILE A 394 -34.52 -24.13 -17.37
N LEU A 395 -35.68 -23.83 -16.78
CA LEU A 395 -35.79 -23.01 -15.58
C LEU A 395 -35.26 -23.74 -14.35
N GLU A 396 -35.71 -24.97 -14.12
CA GLU A 396 -35.28 -25.80 -12.98
C GLU A 396 -33.76 -26.00 -12.97
N ASP A 397 -33.19 -26.49 -14.08
CA ASP A 397 -31.75 -26.75 -14.19
C ASP A 397 -30.92 -25.46 -14.07
N ALA A 398 -31.41 -24.35 -14.64
CA ALA A 398 -30.69 -23.08 -14.58
C ALA A 398 -30.71 -22.51 -13.15
N ILE A 399 -31.87 -22.50 -12.49
CA ILE A 399 -32.02 -21.98 -11.12
C ILE A 399 -31.17 -22.80 -10.16
N ASP A 400 -31.23 -24.14 -10.23
CA ASP A 400 -30.40 -25.02 -9.41
C ASP A 400 -28.90 -24.73 -9.61
N HIS A 401 -28.46 -24.66 -10.87
CA HIS A 401 -27.07 -24.32 -11.19
C HIS A 401 -26.63 -22.96 -10.62
N PHE A 402 -27.50 -21.94 -10.67
CA PHE A 402 -27.16 -20.63 -10.12
C PHE A 402 -27.12 -20.63 -8.60
N LEU A 403 -28.05 -21.31 -7.92
CA LEU A 403 -28.07 -21.44 -6.46
C LEU A 403 -26.80 -22.13 -5.94
N VAL A 404 -26.37 -23.23 -6.58
CA VAL A 404 -25.09 -23.89 -6.30
C VAL A 404 -23.92 -22.93 -6.54
N SER A 405 -23.96 -22.15 -7.63
CA SER A 405 -22.91 -21.19 -7.97
C SER A 405 -22.80 -20.00 -7.00
N LEU A 406 -23.78 -19.78 -6.11
CA LEU A 406 -23.69 -18.76 -5.06
C LEU A 406 -22.65 -19.12 -3.98
N ALA A 407 -22.32 -20.40 -3.83
CA ALA A 407 -21.27 -20.89 -2.94
C ALA A 407 -19.91 -21.10 -3.65
N ASP A 408 -19.78 -20.74 -4.94
CA ASP A 408 -18.53 -20.91 -5.68
C ASP A 408 -17.38 -20.16 -4.98
N LYS A 409 -16.17 -20.72 -4.93
CA LYS A 409 -15.01 -20.12 -4.25
C LYS A 409 -14.58 -18.75 -4.80
N ASP A 410 -14.85 -18.48 -6.07
CA ASP A 410 -14.41 -17.27 -6.78
C ASP A 410 -15.54 -16.22 -6.87
N THR A 411 -15.34 -15.05 -6.27
CA THR A 411 -16.30 -13.93 -6.27
C THR A 411 -16.87 -13.58 -7.65
N PRO A 412 -16.09 -13.57 -8.76
CA PRO A 412 -16.63 -13.28 -10.09
C PRO A 412 -17.68 -14.28 -10.59
N VAL A 413 -17.68 -15.52 -10.10
CA VAL A 413 -18.69 -16.54 -10.41
C VAL A 413 -19.94 -16.27 -9.57
N ARG A 414 -19.79 -16.10 -8.24
CA ARG A 414 -20.89 -15.72 -7.33
C ARG A 414 -21.64 -14.50 -7.85
N PHE A 415 -20.92 -13.43 -8.22
CA PHE A 415 -21.50 -12.22 -8.79
C PHE A 415 -22.28 -12.46 -10.10
N ALA A 416 -21.76 -13.33 -10.98
CA ALA A 416 -22.45 -13.66 -12.22
C ALA A 416 -23.76 -14.43 -11.96
N ALA A 417 -23.75 -15.35 -11.00
CA ALA A 417 -24.90 -16.14 -10.58
C ALA A 417 -25.97 -15.28 -9.88
N SER A 418 -25.57 -14.44 -8.91
CA SER A 418 -26.47 -13.47 -8.27
C SER A 418 -27.17 -12.55 -9.29
N LYS A 419 -26.41 -12.06 -10.27
CA LYS A 419 -26.97 -11.25 -11.35
C LYS A 419 -27.89 -12.07 -12.26
N ALA A 420 -27.58 -13.35 -12.51
CA ALA A 420 -28.42 -14.23 -13.32
C ALA A 420 -29.77 -14.48 -12.65
N LEU A 421 -29.77 -14.94 -11.40
CA LEU A 421 -30.99 -15.14 -10.61
C LEU A 421 -31.84 -13.87 -10.57
N SER A 422 -31.25 -12.71 -10.26
CA SER A 422 -32.03 -11.45 -10.23
C SER A 422 -32.71 -11.08 -11.56
N ILE A 423 -32.12 -11.45 -12.71
CA ILE A 423 -32.71 -11.18 -14.03
C ILE A 423 -33.85 -12.16 -14.30
N ILE A 424 -33.63 -13.43 -13.98
CA ILE A 424 -34.61 -14.50 -14.22
C ILE A 424 -35.81 -14.32 -13.31
N THR A 425 -35.61 -14.13 -12.00
CA THR A 425 -36.67 -13.87 -11.02
C THR A 425 -37.57 -12.69 -11.43
N LEU A 426 -37.00 -11.63 -12.02
CA LEU A 426 -37.79 -10.48 -12.50
C LEU A 426 -38.71 -10.84 -13.68
N LYS A 427 -38.36 -11.85 -14.47
CA LYS A 427 -39.11 -12.31 -15.66
C LYS A 427 -40.00 -13.53 -15.38
N LEU A 428 -39.95 -14.10 -14.19
CA LEU A 428 -40.84 -15.19 -13.78
C LEU A 428 -42.20 -14.64 -13.38
N ASP A 429 -43.19 -15.53 -13.36
CA ASP A 429 -44.45 -15.24 -12.70
C ASP A 429 -44.23 -14.93 -11.21
N PRO A 430 -45.03 -14.03 -10.59
CA PRO A 430 -44.80 -13.55 -9.24
C PRO A 430 -44.69 -14.65 -8.17
N GLU A 431 -45.44 -15.74 -8.31
CA GLU A 431 -45.41 -16.89 -7.38
C GLU A 431 -44.07 -17.62 -7.45
N MET A 432 -43.63 -18.04 -8.65
CA MET A 432 -42.31 -18.65 -8.85
C MET A 432 -41.17 -17.71 -8.44
N GLY A 433 -41.31 -16.41 -8.71
CA GLY A 433 -40.33 -15.42 -8.29
C GLY A 433 -40.20 -15.35 -6.76
N THR A 434 -41.32 -15.48 -6.04
CA THR A 434 -41.39 -15.51 -4.57
C THR A 434 -40.66 -16.74 -4.03
N GLU A 435 -40.87 -17.92 -4.62
CA GLU A 435 -40.19 -19.17 -4.24
C GLU A 435 -38.67 -19.09 -4.39
N VAL A 436 -38.17 -18.48 -5.47
CA VAL A 436 -36.72 -18.28 -5.66
C VAL A 436 -36.13 -17.38 -4.56
N ILE A 437 -36.85 -16.33 -4.17
CA ILE A 437 -36.43 -15.43 -3.09
C ILE A 437 -36.42 -16.17 -1.75
N GLU A 438 -37.44 -16.97 -1.47
CA GLU A 438 -37.54 -17.79 -0.26
C GLU A 438 -36.42 -18.84 -0.20
N ALA A 439 -36.06 -19.47 -1.31
CA ALA A 439 -34.93 -20.41 -1.37
C ALA A 439 -33.59 -19.73 -1.03
N VAL A 440 -33.38 -18.49 -1.49
CA VAL A 440 -32.18 -17.70 -1.16
C VAL A 440 -32.17 -17.31 0.33
N ILE A 441 -33.30 -16.87 0.89
CA ILE A 441 -33.41 -16.51 2.30
C ILE A 441 -33.25 -17.76 3.19
N GLY A 442 -33.91 -18.86 2.85
CA GLY A 442 -33.82 -20.14 3.57
C GLY A 442 -32.37 -20.64 3.65
N SER A 443 -31.61 -20.50 2.57
CA SER A 443 -30.17 -20.86 2.52
C SER A 443 -29.31 -20.06 3.49
N LEU A 444 -29.68 -18.83 3.88
CA LEU A 444 -28.95 -18.05 4.88
C LEU A 444 -29.11 -18.63 6.30
N GLY A 445 -30.21 -19.33 6.56
CA GLY A 445 -30.49 -19.96 7.85
C GLY A 445 -29.75 -21.28 8.10
N GLU A 446 -29.10 -21.84 7.08
CA GLU A 446 -28.34 -23.08 7.18
C GLU A 446 -27.06 -22.88 8.03
N ASN A 447 -26.72 -23.87 8.84
CA ASN A 447 -25.49 -23.93 9.65
C ASN A 447 -25.29 -22.77 10.66
N ILE A 448 -26.34 -22.01 10.99
CA ILE A 448 -26.31 -21.07 12.12
C ILE A 448 -26.42 -21.86 13.43
N LEU A 449 -25.47 -21.68 14.34
CA LEU A 449 -25.52 -22.23 15.70
C LEU A 449 -26.01 -21.16 16.68
N PHE A 450 -26.39 -21.59 17.88
CA PHE A 450 -26.78 -20.70 18.97
C PHE A 450 -25.91 -20.96 20.19
N GLU A 451 -25.53 -19.92 20.90
CA GLU A 451 -24.63 -19.96 22.05
C GLU A 451 -25.41 -19.60 23.31
N LYS A 452 -25.24 -20.42 24.36
CA LYS A 452 -25.77 -20.14 25.71
C LYS A 452 -24.85 -19.20 26.49
N ASP A 453 -25.31 -18.71 27.63
CA ASP A 453 -24.53 -17.84 28.52
C ASP A 453 -23.23 -18.51 29.05
N ASP A 454 -23.16 -19.84 29.08
CA ASP A 454 -21.97 -20.61 29.45
C ASP A 454 -20.98 -20.83 28.28
N GLY A 455 -21.28 -20.29 27.09
CA GLY A 455 -20.47 -20.44 25.88
C GLY A 455 -20.70 -21.75 25.10
N SER A 456 -21.60 -22.63 25.56
CA SER A 456 -21.91 -23.88 24.85
C SER A 456 -22.76 -23.63 23.60
N LEU A 457 -22.39 -24.30 22.51
CA LEU A 457 -23.09 -24.22 21.22
C LEU A 457 -24.20 -25.27 21.14
N VAL A 458 -25.38 -24.84 20.71
CA VAL A 458 -26.55 -25.67 20.46
C VAL A 458 -27.06 -25.50 19.03
N THR A 459 -27.70 -26.55 18.53
CA THR A 459 -28.28 -26.57 17.20
C THR A 459 -29.56 -25.72 17.14
N PRO A 460 -30.00 -25.27 15.95
CA PRO A 460 -31.28 -24.58 15.80
C PRO A 460 -32.49 -25.31 16.40
N PHE A 461 -32.48 -26.65 16.34
CA PHE A 461 -33.55 -27.47 16.90
C PHE A 461 -33.62 -27.39 18.43
N GLU A 462 -32.47 -27.43 19.10
CA GLU A 462 -32.36 -27.27 20.55
C GLU A 462 -32.65 -25.84 20.98
N ALA A 463 -32.17 -24.86 20.22
CA ALA A 463 -32.44 -23.44 20.45
C ALA A 463 -33.95 -23.12 20.43
N ARG A 464 -34.73 -23.76 19.54
CA ARG A 464 -36.20 -23.63 19.51
C ARG A 464 -36.87 -24.15 20.78
N LYS A 465 -36.31 -25.16 21.45
CA LYS A 465 -36.85 -25.69 22.71
C LYS A 465 -36.55 -24.77 23.90
N ILE A 466 -35.39 -24.11 23.88
CA ILE A 466 -34.93 -23.20 24.95
C ILE A 466 -35.55 -21.80 24.79
N GLY A 467 -35.86 -21.42 23.55
CA GLY A 467 -36.27 -20.08 23.16
C GLY A 467 -35.12 -19.34 22.49
N THR A 468 -35.23 -19.12 21.18
CA THR A 468 -34.17 -18.51 20.35
C THR A 468 -33.83 -17.08 20.74
N HIS A 469 -34.74 -16.37 21.41
CA HIS A 469 -34.52 -15.00 21.90
C HIS A 469 -33.58 -14.94 23.12
N ALA A 470 -33.40 -16.05 23.83
CA ALA A 470 -32.52 -16.13 25.00
C ALA A 470 -31.09 -16.58 24.64
N LEU A 471 -30.79 -16.83 23.37
CA LEU A 471 -29.52 -17.39 22.91
C LEU A 471 -28.85 -16.48 21.89
N LYS A 472 -27.52 -16.37 21.96
CA LYS A 472 -26.74 -15.56 21.02
C LYS A 472 -26.52 -16.34 19.72
N ARG A 473 -26.79 -15.73 18.57
CA ARG A 473 -26.47 -16.35 17.27
C ARG A 473 -24.96 -16.46 17.07
N ASN A 474 -24.50 -17.62 16.65
CA ASN A 474 -23.09 -17.91 16.38
C ASN A 474 -22.90 -18.34 14.92
N LEU A 475 -22.08 -17.59 14.19
CA LEU A 475 -21.84 -17.77 12.75
C LEU A 475 -20.57 -18.56 12.45
N SER A 476 -19.92 -19.15 13.46
CA SER A 476 -18.63 -19.85 13.29
C SER A 476 -18.70 -21.03 12.31
N ALA A 477 -19.84 -21.73 12.22
CA ALA A 477 -20.05 -22.87 11.34
C ALA A 477 -20.56 -22.51 9.93
N VAL A 478 -20.78 -21.22 9.66
CA VAL A 478 -21.30 -20.72 8.38
C VAL A 478 -20.18 -20.60 7.35
N ASP A 479 -20.50 -20.90 6.09
CA ASP A 479 -19.64 -20.57 4.95
C ASP A 479 -19.81 -19.09 4.54
N ALA A 480 -18.81 -18.28 4.87
CA ALA A 480 -18.77 -16.86 4.52
C ALA A 480 -18.85 -16.57 3.01
N GLN A 481 -18.34 -17.48 2.16
CA GLN A 481 -18.38 -17.31 0.70
C GLN A 481 -19.80 -17.51 0.18
N ARG A 482 -20.49 -18.55 0.66
CA ARG A 482 -21.91 -18.77 0.37
C ARG A 482 -22.77 -17.60 0.87
N TRP A 483 -22.54 -17.13 2.09
CA TRP A 483 -23.24 -15.95 2.62
C TRP A 483 -23.02 -14.71 1.76
N GLN A 484 -21.80 -14.49 1.26
CA GLN A 484 -21.56 -13.40 0.33
C GLN A 484 -22.41 -13.55 -0.94
N GLY A 485 -22.46 -14.73 -1.54
CA GLY A 485 -23.26 -14.98 -2.75
C GLY A 485 -24.77 -14.79 -2.51
N LEU A 486 -25.29 -15.25 -1.37
CA LEU A 486 -26.69 -15.11 -0.99
C LEU A 486 -27.08 -13.65 -0.77
N ILE A 487 -26.34 -12.91 0.07
CA ILE A 487 -26.57 -11.48 0.32
C ILE A 487 -26.45 -10.68 -0.98
N LEU A 488 -25.44 -10.97 -1.81
CA LEU A 488 -25.27 -10.30 -3.10
C LEU A 488 -26.44 -10.56 -4.06
N THR A 489 -27.06 -11.74 -3.99
CA THR A 489 -28.26 -12.08 -4.76
C THR A 489 -29.46 -11.27 -4.31
N LEU A 490 -29.71 -11.18 -2.99
CA LEU A 490 -30.75 -10.32 -2.42
C LEU A 490 -30.55 -8.85 -2.83
N SER A 491 -29.31 -8.36 -2.79
CA SER A 491 -28.97 -7.00 -3.23
C SER A 491 -29.24 -6.77 -4.72
N HIS A 492 -28.94 -7.75 -5.58
CA HIS A 492 -29.26 -7.67 -7.01
C HIS A 492 -30.76 -7.76 -7.31
N LEU A 493 -31.52 -8.55 -6.54
CA LEU A 493 -32.98 -8.61 -6.61
C LEU A 493 -33.59 -7.24 -6.27
N LEU A 494 -33.14 -6.61 -5.18
CA LEU A 494 -33.55 -5.24 -4.81
C LEU A 494 -33.16 -4.21 -5.88
N PHE A 495 -31.95 -4.29 -6.44
CA PHE A 495 -31.50 -3.40 -7.51
C PHE A 495 -32.40 -3.42 -8.75
N ARG A 496 -33.13 -4.52 -8.95
CA ARG A 496 -34.09 -4.70 -10.04
C ARG A 496 -35.53 -4.46 -9.64
N ARG A 497 -35.81 -4.28 -8.35
CA ARG A 497 -37.18 -4.26 -7.78
C ARG A 497 -37.95 -5.54 -8.12
N ALA A 498 -37.27 -6.69 -8.07
CA ALA A 498 -37.91 -7.99 -8.29
C ALA A 498 -38.76 -8.45 -7.07
N PRO A 499 -38.33 -8.24 -5.80
CA PRO A 499 -39.13 -8.67 -4.66
C PRO A 499 -40.41 -7.85 -4.47
N PRO A 500 -41.56 -8.50 -4.20
CA PRO A 500 -42.77 -7.83 -3.74
C PRO A 500 -42.59 -7.23 -2.33
N ILE A 501 -43.41 -6.24 -2.00
CA ILE A 501 -43.27 -5.44 -0.77
C ILE A 501 -43.35 -6.32 0.49
N HIS A 502 -44.18 -7.37 0.49
CA HIS A 502 -44.36 -8.23 1.66
C HIS A 502 -43.12 -9.08 2.01
N GLN A 503 -42.20 -9.31 1.06
CA GLN A 503 -40.93 -10.02 1.31
C GLN A 503 -39.78 -9.10 1.75
N LEU A 504 -39.92 -7.77 1.58
CA LEU A 504 -38.90 -6.80 2.01
C LEU A 504 -38.45 -6.96 3.48
N PRO A 505 -39.37 -7.11 4.46
CA PRO A 505 -39.06 -7.59 5.81
C PRO A 505 -37.84 -8.49 5.98
N GLU A 506 -37.92 -9.69 5.42
CA GLU A 506 -36.94 -10.76 5.62
C GLU A 506 -35.64 -10.44 4.87
N ILE A 507 -35.75 -9.81 3.69
CA ILE A 507 -34.61 -9.35 2.91
C ILE A 507 -33.83 -8.29 3.71
N LEU A 508 -34.50 -7.28 4.26
CA LEU A 508 -33.85 -6.23 5.04
C LEU A 508 -33.21 -6.78 6.31
N GLN A 509 -33.86 -7.72 7.00
CA GLN A 509 -33.26 -8.41 8.14
C GLN A 509 -31.98 -9.18 7.74
N SER A 510 -31.99 -9.79 6.56
CA SER A 510 -30.83 -10.51 6.00
C SER A 510 -29.70 -9.55 5.66
N LEU A 511 -30.00 -8.37 5.09
CA LEU A 511 -29.01 -7.34 4.82
C LEU A 511 -28.39 -6.78 6.12
N VAL A 512 -29.18 -6.49 7.15
CA VAL A 512 -28.66 -6.03 8.45
C VAL A 512 -27.77 -7.11 9.09
N SER A 513 -28.19 -8.38 9.02
CA SER A 513 -27.37 -9.51 9.47
C SER A 513 -26.06 -9.63 8.68
N GLY A 514 -26.12 -9.40 7.37
CA GLY A 514 -24.96 -9.37 6.48
C GLY A 514 -24.01 -8.20 6.75
N LEU A 515 -24.54 -7.01 7.07
CA LEU A 515 -23.76 -5.84 7.45
C LEU A 515 -23.03 -6.07 8.78
N GLY A 516 -23.68 -6.75 9.73
CA GLY A 516 -23.15 -7.21 11.01
C GLY A 516 -22.23 -8.44 10.97
N PHE A 517 -22.10 -9.10 9.82
CA PHE A 517 -21.44 -10.40 9.71
C PHE A 517 -19.98 -10.33 10.14
N GLU A 518 -19.58 -11.22 11.04
CA GLU A 518 -18.21 -11.45 11.45
C GLU A 518 -17.98 -12.93 11.74
N GLN A 519 -16.79 -13.39 11.34
CA GLN A 519 -16.26 -14.69 11.68
C GLN A 519 -14.75 -14.55 11.86
N ARG A 520 -14.20 -15.12 12.93
CA ARG A 520 -12.75 -15.17 13.13
C ARG A 520 -12.14 -16.34 12.37
N SER A 521 -11.08 -16.08 11.60
CA SER A 521 -10.26 -17.13 10.98
C SER A 521 -9.48 -17.92 12.04
N SER A 522 -8.90 -19.05 11.64
CA SER A 522 -7.95 -19.80 12.49
C SER A 522 -6.73 -18.99 12.92
N THR A 523 -6.39 -17.94 12.16
CA THR A 523 -5.32 -16.98 12.47
C THR A 523 -5.79 -15.75 13.26
N GLY A 524 -7.07 -15.71 13.65
CA GLY A 524 -7.68 -14.61 14.41
C GLY A 524 -8.09 -13.37 13.58
N GLY A 525 -7.99 -13.41 12.25
CA GLY A 525 -8.41 -12.31 11.38
C GLY A 525 -9.92 -12.32 11.12
N SER A 526 -10.53 -11.14 10.93
CA SER A 526 -11.96 -11.04 10.58
C SER A 526 -12.19 -11.45 9.12
N VAL A 527 -13.12 -12.40 8.93
CA VAL A 527 -13.64 -12.85 7.63
C VAL A 527 -15.02 -12.23 7.40
N GLY A 528 -15.39 -12.04 6.14
CA GLY A 528 -16.74 -11.60 5.77
C GLY A 528 -16.85 -10.17 5.25
N THR A 529 -15.75 -9.48 4.95
CA THR A 529 -15.77 -8.17 4.27
C THR A 529 -16.65 -8.19 3.01
N GLY A 530 -16.58 -9.26 2.21
CA GLY A 530 -17.42 -9.39 1.01
C GLY A 530 -18.93 -9.50 1.30
N VAL A 531 -19.32 -10.06 2.46
CA VAL A 531 -20.71 -10.15 2.92
C VAL A 531 -21.22 -8.75 3.29
N ARG A 532 -20.42 -8.01 4.08
CA ARG A 532 -20.74 -6.64 4.50
C ARG A 532 -20.83 -5.67 3.31
N ASP A 533 -19.95 -5.84 2.32
CA ASP A 533 -19.97 -5.04 1.08
C ASP A 533 -21.24 -5.32 0.26
N ALA A 534 -21.60 -6.59 0.11
CA ALA A 534 -22.84 -6.98 -0.54
C ALA A 534 -24.08 -6.43 0.18
N ALA A 535 -24.06 -6.37 1.52
CA ALA A 535 -25.14 -5.76 2.31
C ALA A 535 -25.23 -4.24 2.09
N CYS A 536 -24.10 -3.52 2.07
CA CYS A 536 -24.07 -2.09 1.72
C CYS A 536 -24.69 -1.84 0.34
N PHE A 537 -24.33 -2.66 -0.66
CA PHE A 537 -24.92 -2.60 -1.99
C PHE A 537 -26.43 -2.85 -1.97
N GLY A 538 -26.92 -3.78 -1.13
CA GLY A 538 -28.35 -4.07 -0.99
C GLY A 538 -29.15 -2.90 -0.43
N ILE A 539 -28.65 -2.27 0.63
CA ILE A 539 -29.31 -1.11 1.25
C ILE A 539 -29.27 0.09 0.28
N TRP A 540 -28.14 0.30 -0.39
CA TRP A 540 -28.00 1.30 -1.46
C TRP A 540 -29.00 1.06 -2.61
N ALA A 541 -29.16 -0.20 -3.03
CA ALA A 541 -30.05 -0.58 -4.11
C ALA A 541 -31.52 -0.38 -3.73
N MET A 542 -31.92 -0.79 -2.53
CA MET A 542 -33.27 -0.58 -1.99
C MET A 542 -33.63 0.91 -1.98
N SER A 543 -32.72 1.76 -1.48
CA SER A 543 -32.92 3.21 -1.33
C SER A 543 -33.26 3.90 -2.66
N ARG A 544 -32.80 3.33 -3.78
CA ARG A 544 -33.03 3.90 -5.13
C ARG A 544 -34.24 3.32 -5.84
N LYS A 545 -34.76 2.18 -5.38
CA LYS A 545 -35.70 1.35 -6.15
C LYS A 545 -37.10 1.31 -5.54
N TYR A 546 -37.22 1.57 -4.25
CA TYR A 546 -38.49 1.62 -3.55
C TYR A 546 -38.80 3.06 -3.12
N THR A 547 -40.08 3.40 -3.04
CA THR A 547 -40.54 4.73 -2.65
C THR A 547 -40.56 4.88 -1.13
N THR A 548 -40.47 6.12 -0.65
CA THR A 548 -40.56 6.42 0.80
C THR A 548 -41.85 5.86 1.42
N ARG A 549 -42.99 5.98 0.72
CA ARG A 549 -44.28 5.47 1.21
C ARG A 549 -44.29 3.94 1.37
N GLU A 550 -43.70 3.20 0.44
CA GLU A 550 -43.63 1.74 0.53
C GLU A 550 -42.76 1.31 1.72
N LEU A 551 -41.62 1.97 1.93
CA LEU A 551 -40.69 1.60 3.01
C LEU A 551 -41.20 2.00 4.40
N LEU A 552 -41.90 3.13 4.53
CA LEU A 552 -42.54 3.55 5.79
C LEU A 552 -43.79 2.73 6.14
N ALA A 553 -44.41 2.05 5.16
CA ALA A 553 -45.54 1.15 5.42
C ALA A 553 -45.11 -0.18 6.07
N LEU A 554 -43.80 -0.48 6.10
CA LEU A 554 -43.27 -1.67 6.76
C LEU A 554 -43.38 -1.53 8.28
N GLN A 555 -43.83 -2.58 8.95
CA GLN A 555 -43.96 -2.56 10.42
C GLN A 555 -42.56 -2.41 11.08
N PRO A 556 -42.38 -1.46 12.01
CA PRO A 556 -41.08 -1.21 12.64
C PRO A 556 -40.47 -2.43 13.35
N GLN A 557 -41.30 -3.35 13.83
CA GLN A 557 -40.89 -4.51 14.65
C GLN A 557 -40.22 -5.63 13.84
N VAL A 558 -40.22 -5.53 12.51
CA VAL A 558 -39.86 -6.63 11.61
C VAL A 558 -38.35 -6.74 11.39
N VAL A 559 -37.63 -5.62 11.44
CA VAL A 559 -36.16 -5.62 11.37
C VAL A 559 -35.61 -5.46 12.79
N ALA A 560 -35.08 -6.56 13.33
CA ALA A 560 -34.36 -6.59 14.58
C ALA A 560 -33.07 -5.78 14.44
N SER A 561 -32.97 -4.72 15.25
CA SER A 561 -31.75 -3.89 15.36
C SER A 561 -30.68 -4.67 16.13
N GLN A 562 -29.44 -4.68 15.63
CA GLN A 562 -28.30 -5.18 16.39
C GLN A 562 -27.93 -4.22 17.53
N SER A 563 -28.32 -2.96 17.37
CA SER A 563 -28.12 -1.82 18.28
C SER A 563 -29.20 -1.64 19.36
N GLY A 564 -30.11 -2.62 19.55
CA GLY A 564 -31.05 -2.66 20.69
C GLY A 564 -32.20 -1.65 20.67
N GLN A 565 -32.40 -0.87 19.60
CA GLN A 565 -33.47 0.13 19.52
C GLN A 565 -34.83 -0.50 19.21
N LYS A 566 -35.84 -0.25 20.07
CA LYS A 566 -37.15 -0.91 19.97
C LYS A 566 -38.26 -0.15 19.23
N GLU A 567 -38.15 1.15 18.95
CA GLU A 567 -39.29 1.93 18.42
C GLU A 567 -38.90 3.04 17.44
N VAL A 568 -38.26 2.70 16.31
CA VAL A 568 -38.02 3.65 15.20
C VAL A 568 -38.31 3.01 13.86
N ASP A 569 -38.66 3.84 12.88
CA ASP A 569 -38.99 3.41 11.52
C ASP A 569 -37.83 2.67 10.85
N VAL A 570 -38.15 1.80 9.89
CA VAL A 570 -37.17 0.93 9.21
C VAL A 570 -36.04 1.74 8.57
N LEU A 571 -36.33 2.90 7.98
CA LEU A 571 -35.32 3.78 7.38
C LEU A 571 -34.33 4.32 8.41
N GLN A 572 -34.81 4.75 9.57
CA GLN A 572 -33.97 5.22 10.66
C GLN A 572 -33.10 4.09 11.22
N LYS A 573 -33.63 2.86 11.33
CA LYS A 573 -32.84 1.68 11.72
C LYS A 573 -31.70 1.40 10.74
N LEU A 574 -31.99 1.39 9.44
CA LEU A 574 -30.97 1.18 8.41
C LEU A 574 -29.90 2.28 8.44
N ALA A 575 -30.31 3.54 8.66
CA ALA A 575 -29.37 4.64 8.82
C ALA A 575 -28.43 4.42 10.00
N VAL A 576 -28.94 4.01 11.16
CA VAL A 576 -28.13 3.70 12.36
C VAL A 576 -27.13 2.57 12.09
N GLU A 577 -27.57 1.46 11.49
CA GLU A 577 -26.68 0.33 11.20
C GLU A 577 -25.58 0.72 10.18
N LEU A 578 -25.91 1.54 9.18
CA LEU A 578 -24.93 2.09 8.23
C LEU A 578 -23.96 3.07 8.90
N ILE A 579 -24.41 3.90 9.85
CA ILE A 579 -23.54 4.80 10.61
C ILE A 579 -22.53 4.00 11.44
N CYS A 580 -22.98 2.96 12.13
CA CYS A 580 -22.09 2.08 12.87
C CYS A 580 -21.05 1.47 11.92
N ALA A 581 -21.45 0.91 10.77
CA ALA A 581 -20.51 0.38 9.79
C ALA A 581 -19.58 1.46 9.19
N ALA A 582 -20.08 2.67 8.93
CA ALA A 582 -19.31 3.80 8.38
C ALA A 582 -18.25 4.32 9.36
N CYS A 583 -18.60 4.43 10.65
CA CYS A 583 -17.73 4.98 11.67
C CYS A 583 -16.73 3.96 12.20
N ILE A 584 -17.12 2.69 12.37
CA ILE A 584 -16.33 1.75 13.18
C ILE A 584 -15.97 0.42 12.51
N ASP A 585 -16.36 0.14 11.25
CA ASP A 585 -15.92 -1.10 10.60
C ASP A 585 -14.39 -1.10 10.40
N PRO A 586 -13.70 -2.20 10.69
CA PRO A 586 -12.24 -2.28 10.53
C PRO A 586 -11.79 -2.09 9.07
N SER A 587 -12.66 -2.37 8.10
CA SER A 587 -12.34 -2.35 6.68
C SER A 587 -12.77 -1.04 6.00
N GLY A 588 -11.81 -0.31 5.41
CA GLY A 588 -12.06 1.01 4.82
C GLY A 588 -13.02 1.02 3.63
N ASN A 589 -13.05 -0.04 2.83
CA ASN A 589 -14.06 -0.17 1.76
C ASN A 589 -15.48 -0.30 2.31
N ILE A 590 -15.68 -0.96 3.45
CA ILE A 590 -16.99 -1.07 4.11
C ILE A 590 -17.39 0.26 4.72
N ARG A 591 -16.46 0.98 5.35
CA ARG A 591 -16.75 2.33 5.86
C ARG A 591 -17.25 3.27 4.75
N ARG A 592 -16.54 3.26 3.62
CA ARG A 592 -16.90 4.05 2.42
C ARG A 592 -18.20 3.57 1.75
N GLY A 593 -18.39 2.26 1.63
CA GLY A 593 -19.62 1.66 1.09
C GLY A 593 -20.84 1.99 1.94
N SER A 594 -20.68 2.00 3.27
CA SER A 594 -21.74 2.34 4.22
C SER A 594 -22.08 3.83 4.17
N SER A 595 -21.07 4.71 4.13
CA SER A 595 -21.27 6.15 3.93
C SER A 595 -22.00 6.46 2.61
N ALA A 596 -21.61 5.81 1.50
CA ALA A 596 -22.28 5.99 0.22
C ALA A 596 -23.74 5.46 0.23
N ALA A 597 -23.99 4.32 0.87
CA ALA A 597 -25.34 3.80 1.05
C ALA A 597 -26.20 4.74 1.92
N LEU A 598 -25.62 5.32 2.98
CA LEU A 598 -26.29 6.26 3.88
C LEU A 598 -26.66 7.56 3.14
N GLN A 599 -25.74 8.10 2.35
CA GLN A 599 -25.98 9.28 1.54
C GLN A 599 -27.14 9.06 0.55
N GLU A 600 -27.23 7.89 -0.06
CA GLU A 600 -28.32 7.57 -0.99
C GLU A 600 -29.64 7.30 -0.28
N LEU A 601 -29.61 6.67 0.90
CA LEU A 601 -30.79 6.51 1.75
C LEU A 601 -31.40 7.88 2.12
N ILE A 602 -30.58 8.81 2.61
CA ILE A 602 -31.01 10.15 3.02
C ILE A 602 -31.45 10.98 1.80
N GLY A 603 -30.69 10.94 0.72
CA GLY A 603 -30.97 11.74 -0.48
C GLY A 603 -32.23 11.32 -1.23
N ARG A 604 -32.62 10.03 -1.16
CA ARG A 604 -33.82 9.50 -1.82
C ARG A 604 -35.06 9.50 -0.93
N HIS A 605 -34.88 9.54 0.38
CA HIS A 605 -35.93 9.59 1.38
C HIS A 605 -35.75 10.81 2.29
N PRO A 606 -36.03 12.02 1.78
CA PRO A 606 -35.87 13.25 2.56
C PRO A 606 -36.82 13.26 3.76
N ASP A 607 -36.40 13.95 4.82
CA ASP A 607 -37.18 14.21 6.04
C ASP A 607 -37.61 12.96 6.85
N THR A 608 -37.07 11.77 6.55
CA THR A 608 -37.35 10.54 7.31
C THR A 608 -36.26 10.14 8.31
N ILE A 609 -35.07 10.73 8.21
CA ILE A 609 -33.91 10.40 9.05
C ILE A 609 -33.55 11.62 9.91
N ALA A 610 -33.41 11.42 11.21
CA ALA A 610 -33.04 12.48 12.16
C ALA A 610 -31.73 13.15 11.73
N GLN A 611 -31.68 14.47 11.67
CA GLN A 611 -30.47 15.22 11.26
C GLN A 611 -29.85 14.74 9.93
N GLY A 612 -30.65 14.27 8.97
CA GLY A 612 -30.15 13.62 7.74
C GLY A 612 -29.12 14.44 6.95
N ILE A 613 -29.38 15.73 6.69
CA ILE A 613 -28.43 16.58 5.94
C ILE A 613 -27.10 16.77 6.71
N PRO A 614 -27.10 17.21 7.99
CA PRO A 614 -25.88 17.24 8.80
C PRO A 614 -25.14 15.91 8.85
N LEU A 615 -25.87 14.80 8.92
CA LEU A 615 -25.30 13.46 9.02
C LEU A 615 -24.48 13.11 7.76
N VAL A 616 -24.97 13.43 6.56
CA VAL A 616 -24.22 13.23 5.30
C VAL A 616 -22.93 14.06 5.28
N GLN A 617 -22.93 15.26 5.86
CA GLN A 617 -21.75 16.13 5.91
C GLN A 617 -20.69 15.61 6.89
N VAL A 618 -21.13 15.00 7.99
CA VAL A 618 -20.24 14.44 9.02
C VAL A 618 -19.70 13.08 8.58
N VAL A 619 -20.56 12.17 8.14
CA VAL A 619 -20.22 10.80 7.72
C VAL A 619 -19.83 10.80 6.23
N ASP A 620 -18.95 11.72 5.88
CA ASP A 620 -18.48 11.93 4.51
C ASP A 620 -17.54 10.80 4.06
N TYR A 621 -17.60 10.47 2.76
CA TYR A 621 -16.84 9.40 2.11
C TYR A 621 -15.33 9.48 2.37
N HIS A 622 -14.77 10.69 2.39
CA HIS A 622 -13.35 10.91 2.67
C HIS A 622 -13.04 10.99 4.16
N ALA A 623 -13.98 11.51 4.97
CA ALA A 623 -13.81 11.56 6.42
C ALA A 623 -13.74 10.16 7.03
N VAL A 624 -14.58 9.24 6.57
CA VAL A 624 -14.61 7.83 7.04
C VAL A 624 -13.50 6.97 6.44
N ALA A 625 -12.73 7.50 5.48
CA ALA A 625 -11.66 6.76 4.84
C ALA A 625 -10.61 6.34 5.86
N ARG A 626 -10.08 7.28 6.68
CA ARG A 626 -9.07 6.97 7.71
C ARG A 626 -9.72 6.37 8.96
N ARG A 627 -9.24 5.18 9.38
CA ARG A 627 -9.81 4.44 10.52
C ARG A 627 -9.85 5.26 11.80
N SER A 628 -8.72 5.82 12.23
CA SER A 628 -8.63 6.60 13.47
C SER A 628 -9.60 7.80 13.49
N ARG A 629 -9.66 8.55 12.38
CA ARG A 629 -10.59 9.67 12.19
C ARG A 629 -12.06 9.22 12.21
N ALA A 630 -12.38 8.11 11.54
CA ALA A 630 -13.73 7.57 11.51
C ALA A 630 -14.22 7.15 12.90
N LEU A 631 -13.37 6.38 13.62
CA LEU A 631 -13.71 5.86 14.94
C LEU A 631 -13.84 6.97 15.99
N ILE A 632 -13.02 8.02 15.92
CA ILE A 632 -12.95 9.03 16.98
C ILE A 632 -13.75 10.28 16.58
N ASP A 633 -13.34 10.96 15.51
CA ASP A 633 -13.86 12.28 15.18
C ASP A 633 -15.24 12.20 14.54
N VAL A 634 -15.42 11.30 13.55
CA VAL A 634 -16.70 11.13 12.85
C VAL A 634 -17.74 10.54 13.78
N ALA A 635 -17.39 9.52 14.58
CA ALA A 635 -18.29 8.95 15.58
C ALA A 635 -18.75 10.00 16.61
N LYS A 636 -17.83 10.81 17.16
CA LYS A 636 -18.17 11.89 18.11
C LYS A 636 -19.09 12.93 17.46
N ALA A 637 -18.73 13.42 16.28
CA ALA A 637 -19.52 14.41 15.57
C ALA A 637 -20.93 13.87 15.25
N THR A 638 -21.04 12.60 14.86
CA THR A 638 -22.33 11.94 14.58
C THR A 638 -23.18 11.81 15.84
N ALA A 639 -22.61 11.33 16.94
CA ALA A 639 -23.30 11.23 18.22
C ALA A 639 -23.71 12.59 18.78
N SER A 640 -23.02 13.67 18.40
CA SER A 640 -23.36 15.04 18.79
C SER A 640 -24.56 15.63 18.05
N LEU A 641 -24.96 15.04 16.91
CA LEU A 641 -26.12 15.51 16.14
C LEU A 641 -27.44 15.16 16.82
N ASP A 642 -27.56 13.93 17.34
CA ASP A 642 -28.78 13.43 17.96
C ASP A 642 -28.49 12.21 18.86
N GLN A 643 -29.21 12.09 19.97
CA GLN A 643 -29.08 11.01 20.94
C GLN A 643 -29.39 9.63 20.33
N ILE A 644 -30.18 9.58 19.26
CA ILE A 644 -30.50 8.33 18.54
C ILE A 644 -29.26 7.63 17.98
N TYR A 645 -28.15 8.35 17.75
CA TYR A 645 -26.90 7.79 17.23
C TYR A 645 -25.91 7.41 18.31
N TRP A 646 -25.99 8.04 19.48
CA TRP A 646 -25.01 7.86 20.55
C TRP A 646 -24.99 6.44 21.12
N SER A 647 -26.15 5.89 21.54
CA SER A 647 -26.18 4.54 22.13
C SER A 647 -25.77 3.46 21.14
N PRO A 648 -26.28 3.43 19.88
CA PRO A 648 -25.85 2.44 18.90
C PRO A 648 -24.34 2.46 18.61
N LEU A 649 -23.74 3.64 18.50
CA LEU A 649 -22.29 3.76 18.29
C LEU A 649 -21.52 3.21 19.49
N LEU A 650 -21.95 3.54 20.71
CA LEU A 650 -21.34 3.03 21.94
C LEU A 650 -21.46 1.51 22.03
N ASP A 651 -22.66 0.96 21.82
CA ASP A 651 -22.93 -0.48 21.90
C ASP A 651 -22.16 -1.24 20.81
N ALA A 652 -22.02 -0.67 19.61
CA ALA A 652 -21.24 -1.27 18.53
C ALA A 652 -19.72 -1.23 18.80
N LEU A 653 -19.21 -0.18 19.46
CA LEU A 653 -17.83 -0.10 19.95
C LEU A 653 -17.56 -1.10 21.10
N MET A 654 -18.57 -1.43 21.90
CA MET A 654 -18.48 -2.49 22.92
C MET A 654 -18.57 -3.91 22.33
N GLY A 655 -18.79 -4.04 21.02
CA GLY A 655 -18.81 -5.33 20.32
C GLY A 655 -17.50 -5.70 19.63
N TRP A 656 -17.61 -6.60 18.64
CA TRP A 656 -16.47 -7.11 17.86
C TRP A 656 -15.78 -6.03 17.02
N ARG A 657 -16.46 -4.92 16.68
CA ARG A 657 -15.88 -3.82 15.89
C ARG A 657 -15.00 -2.88 16.71
N GLY A 658 -15.13 -2.88 18.03
CA GLY A 658 -14.35 -2.01 18.92
C GLY A 658 -13.51 -2.83 19.89
N ILE A 659 -13.97 -3.00 21.13
CA ILE A 659 -13.19 -3.66 22.19
C ILE A 659 -12.81 -5.11 21.83
N GLY A 660 -13.66 -5.80 21.07
CA GLY A 660 -13.44 -7.17 20.61
C GLY A 660 -12.78 -7.26 19.23
N SER A 661 -12.24 -6.16 18.70
CA SER A 661 -11.55 -6.14 17.41
C SER A 661 -10.36 -7.09 17.43
N PRO A 662 -10.05 -7.82 16.34
CA PRO A 662 -8.92 -8.75 16.31
C PRO A 662 -7.55 -8.05 16.46
N ASP A 663 -7.37 -6.87 15.88
CA ASP A 663 -6.12 -6.12 15.99
C ASP A 663 -6.10 -5.15 17.18
N ALA A 664 -4.94 -5.03 17.84
CA ALA A 664 -4.78 -4.20 19.02
C ALA A 664 -4.96 -2.70 18.75
N GLU A 665 -4.56 -2.21 17.57
CA GLU A 665 -4.65 -0.78 17.23
C GLU A 665 -6.12 -0.32 17.12
N SER A 666 -6.98 -1.12 16.46
CA SER A 666 -8.42 -0.85 16.45
C SER A 666 -9.03 -0.83 17.85
N ARG A 667 -8.57 -1.71 18.76
CA ARG A 667 -9.01 -1.67 20.17
C ARG A 667 -8.57 -0.38 20.89
N ARG A 668 -7.36 0.13 20.63
CA ARG A 668 -6.89 1.42 21.17
C ARG A 668 -7.72 2.59 20.65
N HIS A 669 -8.01 2.62 19.34
CA HIS A 669 -8.89 3.64 18.76
C HIS A 669 -10.32 3.55 19.30
N ALA A 670 -10.84 2.34 19.49
CA ALA A 670 -12.15 2.11 20.09
C ALA A 670 -12.21 2.60 21.54
N ALA A 671 -11.20 2.31 22.36
CA ALA A 671 -11.09 2.81 23.72
C ALA A 671 -11.10 4.35 23.76
N LYS A 672 -10.30 5.00 22.92
CA LYS A 672 -10.28 6.46 22.79
C LYS A 672 -11.63 7.03 22.33
N SER A 673 -12.30 6.34 21.41
CA SER A 673 -13.66 6.71 20.96
C SER A 673 -14.68 6.61 22.09
N ILE A 674 -14.70 5.50 22.84
CA ILE A 674 -15.59 5.29 24.00
C ILE A 674 -15.35 6.38 25.05
N GLY A 675 -14.10 6.65 25.41
CA GLY A 675 -13.75 7.74 26.34
C GLY A 675 -14.25 9.10 25.84
N THR A 676 -14.14 9.37 24.53
CA THR A 676 -14.66 10.60 23.93
C THR A 676 -16.19 10.68 23.95
N LEU A 677 -16.89 9.60 23.58
CA LEU A 677 -18.35 9.52 23.59
C LEU A 677 -18.93 9.59 25.00
N SER A 678 -18.18 9.18 26.01
CA SER A 678 -18.60 9.29 27.42
C SER A 678 -18.84 10.74 27.85
N THR A 679 -18.25 11.72 27.16
CA THR A 679 -18.34 13.15 27.50
C THR A 679 -19.62 13.86 27.02
N GLN A 680 -20.50 13.18 26.28
CA GLN A 680 -21.66 13.77 25.58
C GLN A 680 -22.57 14.60 26.50
N GLU A 681 -23.06 14.02 27.60
CA GLU A 681 -23.81 14.73 28.66
C GLU A 681 -22.98 14.84 29.95
N LEU A 682 -21.67 15.08 29.80
CA LEU A 682 -20.71 15.19 30.91
C LEU A 682 -20.75 13.95 31.82
N PHE A 683 -20.85 14.15 33.15
CA PHE A 683 -20.78 13.09 34.15
C PHE A 683 -21.91 12.05 34.05
N LYS A 684 -23.09 12.43 33.53
CA LYS A 684 -24.24 11.50 33.41
C LYS A 684 -23.93 10.35 32.44
N THR A 685 -23.43 10.69 31.24
CA THR A 685 -23.05 9.67 30.24
C THR A 685 -21.79 8.92 30.66
N MET A 686 -20.85 9.57 31.36
CA MET A 686 -19.67 8.89 31.91
C MET A 686 -20.06 7.78 32.90
N ASN A 687 -20.98 8.05 33.81
CA ASN A 687 -21.46 7.05 34.77
C ASN A 687 -22.06 5.85 34.04
N LEU A 688 -22.92 6.10 33.05
CA LEU A 688 -23.56 5.03 32.28
C LEU A 688 -22.55 4.21 31.47
N VAL A 689 -21.53 4.85 30.89
CA VAL A 689 -20.47 4.15 30.15
C VAL A 689 -19.63 3.30 31.09
N LEU A 690 -19.22 3.82 32.26
CA LEU A 690 -18.46 3.07 33.26
C LEU A 690 -19.27 1.88 33.81
N ASP A 691 -20.56 2.06 34.11
CA ASP A 691 -21.45 0.98 34.54
C ASP A 691 -21.47 -0.16 33.52
N LYS A 692 -21.69 0.17 32.24
CA LYS A 692 -21.68 -0.80 31.14
C LYS A 692 -20.33 -1.51 31.01
N LEU A 693 -19.22 -0.76 31.04
CA LEU A 693 -17.87 -1.33 30.91
C LEU A 693 -17.52 -2.27 32.07
N LEU A 694 -17.87 -1.92 33.30
CA LEU A 694 -17.60 -2.74 34.49
C LEU A 694 -18.46 -4.01 34.50
N GLN A 695 -19.74 -3.89 34.16
CA GLN A 695 -20.62 -5.05 34.00
C GLN A 695 -20.07 -5.99 32.93
N MET A 696 -19.67 -5.45 31.78
CA MET A 696 -19.09 -6.23 30.69
C MET A 696 -17.77 -6.89 31.09
N PHE A 697 -16.85 -6.17 31.75
CA PHE A 697 -15.59 -6.72 32.24
C PHE A 697 -15.78 -7.92 33.17
N SER A 698 -16.82 -7.90 34.00
CA SER A 698 -17.17 -9.03 34.88
C SER A 698 -17.68 -10.26 34.11
N SER A 699 -18.26 -10.07 32.92
CA SER A 699 -18.79 -11.14 32.07
C SER A 699 -17.75 -11.73 31.10
N ILE A 700 -16.69 -11.00 30.78
CA ILE A 700 -15.66 -11.46 29.84
C ILE A 700 -14.77 -12.53 30.49
N SER A 701 -14.74 -13.72 29.88
CA SER A 701 -13.87 -14.82 30.28
C SER A 701 -12.40 -14.41 30.36
N ARG A 702 -11.66 -14.93 31.34
CA ARG A 702 -10.21 -14.69 31.49
C ARG A 702 -9.42 -15.04 30.22
N ASN A 703 -9.90 -16.04 29.47
CA ASN A 703 -9.25 -16.52 28.25
C ASN A 703 -9.50 -15.61 27.03
N ASP A 704 -10.50 -14.71 27.08
CA ASP A 704 -10.75 -13.73 26.02
C ASP A 704 -9.91 -12.47 26.24
N VAL A 705 -8.59 -12.64 26.05
CA VAL A 705 -7.58 -11.61 26.33
C VAL A 705 -7.80 -10.34 25.49
N GLU A 706 -8.32 -10.48 24.26
CA GLU A 706 -8.54 -9.34 23.35
C GLU A 706 -9.66 -8.43 23.84
N SER A 707 -10.82 -9.01 24.18
CA SER A 707 -11.95 -8.24 24.71
C SER A 707 -11.61 -7.64 26.07
N ARG A 708 -10.86 -8.36 26.93
CA ARG A 708 -10.36 -7.82 28.20
C ARG A 708 -9.43 -6.63 28.01
N HIS A 709 -8.48 -6.74 27.08
CA HIS A 709 -7.60 -5.64 26.70
C HIS A 709 -8.39 -4.42 26.23
N GLY A 710 -9.32 -4.59 25.28
CA GLY A 710 -10.15 -3.49 24.78
C GLY A 710 -11.02 -2.85 25.86
N CYS A 711 -11.61 -3.67 26.75
CA CYS A 711 -12.45 -3.19 27.85
C CYS A 711 -11.64 -2.39 28.88
N LEU A 712 -10.50 -2.90 29.36
CA LEU A 712 -9.63 -2.21 30.32
C LEU A 712 -9.10 -0.89 29.77
N LEU A 713 -8.69 -0.85 28.49
CA LEU A 713 -8.30 0.39 27.83
C LEU A 713 -9.47 1.39 27.75
N SER A 714 -10.70 0.91 27.51
CA SER A 714 -11.90 1.76 27.45
C SER A 714 -12.26 2.34 28.81
N ILE A 715 -12.07 1.56 29.89
CA ILE A 715 -12.20 2.05 31.26
C ILE A 715 -11.14 3.13 31.52
N ALA A 716 -9.87 2.88 31.18
CA ALA A 716 -8.80 3.85 31.33
C ALA A 716 -9.09 5.17 30.58
N ALA A 717 -9.52 5.07 29.32
CA ALA A 717 -9.89 6.24 28.51
C ALA A 717 -11.09 7.02 29.08
N THR A 718 -12.04 6.34 29.71
CA THR A 718 -13.19 6.99 30.37
C THR A 718 -12.78 7.66 31.68
N VAL A 719 -11.85 7.06 32.44
CA VAL A 719 -11.22 7.68 33.64
C VAL A 719 -10.43 8.92 33.25
N ASP A 720 -9.70 8.87 32.12
CA ASP A 720 -8.99 10.03 31.59
C ASP A 720 -9.95 11.15 31.18
N ALA A 721 -11.05 10.80 30.50
CA ALA A 721 -12.09 11.76 30.14
C ALA A 721 -12.72 12.41 31.39
N PHE A 722 -12.99 11.63 32.44
CA PHE A 722 -13.44 12.15 33.74
C PHE A 722 -12.41 13.12 34.33
N THR A 723 -11.13 12.76 34.34
CA THR A 723 -10.06 13.58 34.91
C THR A 723 -9.96 14.94 34.20
N SER A 724 -9.94 14.94 32.86
CA SER A 724 -9.92 16.18 32.07
C SER A 724 -11.17 17.03 32.31
N GLN A 725 -12.36 16.42 32.34
CA GLN A 725 -13.61 17.16 32.60
C GLN A 725 -13.67 17.71 34.03
N TRP A 726 -13.09 17.00 35.00
CA TRP A 726 -12.98 17.48 36.37
C TRP A 726 -12.10 18.73 36.47
N GLU A 727 -10.97 18.77 35.76
CA GLU A 727 -10.09 19.95 35.68
C GLU A 727 -10.79 21.14 35.01
N GLU A 728 -11.42 20.94 33.85
CA GLU A 728 -12.04 21.99 33.05
C GLU A 728 -13.32 22.58 33.68
N SER A 729 -14.13 21.76 34.36
CA SER A 729 -15.47 22.13 34.82
C SER A 729 -15.58 22.32 36.34
N ALA A 730 -14.78 23.21 36.91
CA ALA A 730 -14.75 23.45 38.36
C ALA A 730 -16.12 23.75 39.00
N GLY A 731 -17.01 24.46 38.28
CA GLY A 731 -18.36 24.82 38.78
C GLY A 731 -19.40 23.68 38.75
N LYS A 732 -19.08 22.50 38.21
CA LYS A 732 -20.00 21.35 38.09
C LYS A 732 -19.57 20.14 38.95
N ARG A 733 -18.60 20.32 39.85
CA ARG A 733 -18.05 19.23 40.68
C ARG A 733 -19.02 18.75 41.78
N ASP A 734 -19.95 19.60 42.22
CA ASP A 734 -20.86 19.28 43.34
C ASP A 734 -22.15 18.54 42.92
N THR A 735 -22.34 18.30 41.62
CA THR A 735 -23.54 17.60 41.13
C THR A 735 -23.55 16.15 41.62
N PRO A 736 -24.74 15.55 41.84
CA PRO A 736 -24.83 14.16 42.27
C PRO A 736 -24.17 13.20 41.27
N GLU A 737 -24.25 13.50 39.97
CA GLU A 737 -23.60 12.71 38.91
C GLU A 737 -22.08 12.78 39.01
N ALA A 738 -21.51 13.96 39.25
CA ALA A 738 -20.06 14.13 39.41
C ALA A 738 -19.53 13.34 40.61
N ARG A 739 -20.27 13.36 41.73
CA ARG A 739 -19.96 12.55 42.93
C ARG A 739 -20.11 11.05 42.68
N ALA A 740 -21.11 10.63 41.91
CA ALA A 740 -21.29 9.22 41.54
C ALA A 740 -20.11 8.72 40.69
N VAL A 741 -19.73 9.44 39.65
CA VAL A 741 -18.57 9.09 38.81
C VAL A 741 -17.27 9.11 39.61
N SER A 742 -17.06 10.12 40.46
CA SER A 742 -15.89 10.20 41.36
C SER A 742 -15.79 8.97 42.28
N SER A 743 -16.89 8.58 42.92
CA SER A 743 -16.95 7.37 43.75
C SER A 743 -16.70 6.10 42.93
N GLN A 744 -17.27 6.03 41.72
CA GLN A 744 -17.08 4.89 40.84
C GLN A 744 -15.62 4.75 40.42
N VAL A 745 -14.97 5.84 40.00
CA VAL A 745 -13.54 5.87 39.64
C VAL A 745 -12.66 5.43 40.82
N ALA A 746 -12.98 5.85 42.05
CA ALA A 746 -12.27 5.37 43.23
C ALA A 746 -12.41 3.85 43.43
N ASN A 747 -13.60 3.29 43.19
CA ASN A 747 -13.85 1.85 43.33
C ASN A 747 -13.20 0.99 42.22
N ILE A 748 -12.83 1.57 41.07
CA ILE A 748 -12.18 0.81 39.98
C ILE A 748 -10.83 0.23 40.43
N TRP A 749 -10.17 0.82 41.43
CA TRP A 749 -8.95 0.26 42.03
C TRP A 749 -9.15 -1.18 42.54
N ASP A 750 -10.36 -1.53 42.99
CA ASP A 750 -10.68 -2.86 43.52
C ASP A 750 -10.52 -3.99 42.49
N ILE A 751 -10.51 -3.67 41.19
CA ILE A 751 -10.21 -4.64 40.13
C ILE A 751 -8.89 -5.36 40.42
N PHE A 752 -7.86 -4.65 40.89
CA PHE A 752 -6.53 -5.20 41.18
C PHE A 752 -6.46 -5.95 42.52
N GLY A 753 -7.47 -5.81 43.39
CA GLY A 753 -7.62 -6.59 44.62
C GLY A 753 -8.55 -7.80 44.47
N SER A 754 -9.29 -7.87 43.35
CA SER A 754 -10.30 -8.90 43.08
C SER A 754 -9.73 -10.14 42.37
N ALA A 755 -10.55 -11.18 42.24
CA ALA A 755 -10.22 -12.37 41.42
C ALA A 755 -9.99 -12.04 39.93
N SER A 756 -10.45 -10.87 39.47
CA SER A 756 -10.28 -10.38 38.10
C SER A 756 -8.92 -9.70 37.87
N SER A 757 -8.09 -9.55 38.90
CA SER A 757 -6.73 -9.03 38.80
C SER A 757 -5.89 -9.90 37.84
N PRO A 758 -5.00 -9.29 37.04
CA PRO A 758 -3.94 -10.00 36.34
C PRO A 758 -3.15 -10.88 37.32
N THR A 759 -2.91 -12.14 36.94
CA THR A 759 -1.97 -13.04 37.62
C THR A 759 -0.59 -12.90 37.01
N ASP A 760 0.41 -13.44 37.69
CA ASP A 760 1.78 -13.47 37.20
C ASP A 760 1.86 -14.27 35.88
N ASP A 761 1.08 -15.35 35.75
CA ASP A 761 0.95 -16.14 34.52
C ASP A 761 0.37 -15.33 33.36
N ASP A 762 -0.65 -14.50 33.59
CA ASP A 762 -1.24 -13.63 32.56
C ASP A 762 -0.23 -12.61 32.02
N LEU A 763 0.81 -12.27 32.79
CA LEU A 763 1.83 -11.27 32.48
C LEU A 763 3.15 -11.88 31.98
N THR A 764 3.31 -13.20 32.08
CA THR A 764 4.58 -13.88 31.77
C THR A 764 4.44 -14.97 30.70
N PHE A 765 3.36 -15.77 30.69
CA PHE A 765 3.21 -16.87 29.74
C PHE A 765 2.75 -16.39 28.37
N GLN A 766 3.52 -16.70 27.33
CA GLN A 766 3.25 -16.27 25.96
C GLN A 766 1.88 -16.75 25.42
N THR A 767 1.39 -17.91 25.88
CA THR A 767 0.06 -18.42 25.53
C THR A 767 -1.08 -17.51 26.00
N SER A 768 -0.84 -16.74 27.06
CA SER A 768 -1.81 -15.80 27.64
C SER A 768 -1.73 -14.40 26.98
N ARG A 769 -0.91 -14.23 25.94
CA ARG A 769 -0.69 -12.95 25.23
C ARG A 769 -0.38 -11.79 26.19
N PRO A 770 0.70 -11.93 26.97
CA PRO A 770 0.94 -11.10 28.13
C PRO A 770 1.25 -9.64 27.80
N GLU A 771 1.64 -9.35 26.55
CA GLU A 771 1.80 -7.98 26.02
C GLU A 771 0.49 -7.18 26.10
N LEU A 772 -0.65 -7.81 25.84
CA LEU A 772 -1.94 -7.15 25.88
C LEU A 772 -2.35 -6.88 27.33
N THR A 773 -2.25 -7.88 28.20
CA THR A 773 -2.59 -7.71 29.61
C THR A 773 -1.70 -6.65 30.28
N ALA A 774 -0.41 -6.62 29.94
CA ALA A 774 0.54 -5.63 30.45
C ALA A 774 0.21 -4.21 30.00
N GLU A 775 -0.03 -4.00 28.70
CA GLU A 775 -0.45 -2.70 28.16
C GLU A 775 -1.73 -2.19 28.85
N ALA A 776 -2.79 -3.01 28.85
CA ALA A 776 -4.09 -2.59 29.33
C ALA A 776 -4.10 -2.31 30.84
N SER A 777 -3.40 -3.14 31.63
CA SER A 777 -3.26 -2.93 33.08
C SER A 777 -2.45 -1.67 33.37
N SER A 778 -1.36 -1.46 32.64
CA SER A 778 -0.50 -0.27 32.81
C SER A 778 -1.25 1.02 32.49
N CYS A 779 -1.99 1.06 31.38
CA CYS A 779 -2.83 2.20 31.03
C CYS A 779 -3.88 2.49 32.10
N LEU A 780 -4.59 1.47 32.60
CA LEU A 780 -5.59 1.68 33.65
C LEU A 780 -4.97 2.19 34.96
N ILE A 781 -3.86 1.60 35.42
CA ILE A 781 -3.16 2.05 36.63
C ILE A 781 -2.67 3.50 36.47
N SER A 782 -2.14 3.84 35.29
CA SER A 782 -1.72 5.19 34.94
C SER A 782 -2.87 6.21 35.06
N SER A 783 -4.01 5.91 34.41
CA SER A 783 -5.20 6.77 34.42
C SER A 783 -5.78 6.94 35.83
N LEU A 784 -5.89 5.85 36.60
CA LEU A 784 -6.38 5.90 37.99
C LEU A 784 -5.44 6.68 38.91
N SER A 785 -4.12 6.50 38.76
CA SER A 785 -3.13 7.20 39.57
C SER A 785 -3.19 8.70 39.32
N ARG A 786 -3.24 9.12 38.05
CA ARG A 786 -3.40 10.52 37.67
C ARG A 786 -4.71 11.09 38.18
N SER A 787 -5.83 10.39 37.98
CA SER A 787 -7.15 10.81 38.47
C SER A 787 -7.16 11.02 39.99
N THR A 788 -6.57 10.09 40.75
CA THR A 788 -6.48 10.16 42.21
C THR A 788 -5.74 11.42 42.67
N ILE A 789 -4.60 11.74 42.04
CA ILE A 789 -3.79 12.92 42.35
C ILE A 789 -4.51 14.21 41.94
N THR A 790 -4.96 14.30 40.69
CA THR A 790 -5.54 15.51 40.11
C THR A 790 -6.88 15.88 40.76
N THR A 791 -7.74 14.90 41.01
CA THR A 791 -9.10 15.16 41.50
C THR A 791 -9.20 15.10 43.03
N GLY A 792 -8.14 14.64 43.72
CA GLY A 792 -8.09 14.56 45.18
C GLY A 792 -8.93 13.42 45.76
N LEU A 793 -9.06 12.29 45.03
CA LEU A 793 -9.75 11.10 45.54
C LEU A 793 -9.00 10.49 46.73
N ALA A 794 -9.72 9.72 47.53
CA ALA A 794 -9.10 8.96 48.61
C ALA A 794 -8.01 8.04 48.07
N ARG A 795 -6.81 8.13 48.66
CA ARG A 795 -5.69 7.26 48.31
C ARG A 795 -6.07 5.79 48.55
N PRO A 796 -5.78 4.88 47.60
CA PRO A 796 -6.00 3.46 47.80
C PRO A 796 -5.22 2.92 49.00
N LEU A 797 -5.73 1.86 49.63
CA LEU A 797 -5.05 1.19 50.74
C LEU A 797 -3.67 0.66 50.31
N GLU A 798 -2.69 0.74 51.23
CA GLU A 798 -1.29 0.34 50.96
C GLU A 798 -1.15 -1.09 50.35
N PRO A 799 -1.91 -2.13 50.75
CA PRO A 799 -1.82 -3.45 50.13
C PRO A 799 -2.18 -3.45 48.64
N LEU A 800 -3.14 -2.62 48.23
CA LEU A 800 -3.59 -2.51 46.85
C LEU A 800 -2.55 -1.76 46.00
N LEU A 801 -1.97 -0.70 46.55
CA LEU A 801 -0.83 -0.01 45.93
C LEU A 801 0.38 -0.95 45.76
N ASN A 802 0.68 -1.78 46.75
CA ASN A 802 1.73 -2.79 46.65
C ASN A 802 1.43 -3.84 45.57
N ARG A 803 0.18 -4.30 45.44
CA ARG A 803 -0.21 -5.25 44.39
C ARG A 803 -0.09 -4.63 43.00
N THR A 804 -0.54 -3.40 42.80
CA THR A 804 -0.40 -2.70 41.50
C THR A 804 1.07 -2.42 41.15
N LEU A 805 1.91 -2.10 42.13
CA LEU A 805 3.35 -1.97 41.95
C LEU A 805 4.00 -3.31 41.54
N GLN A 806 3.57 -4.43 42.11
CA GLN A 806 4.03 -5.76 41.70
C GLN A 806 3.65 -6.07 40.24
N ILE A 807 2.40 -5.78 39.85
CA ILE A 807 1.91 -5.93 38.47
C ILE A 807 2.78 -5.11 37.50
N LEU A 808 2.99 -3.83 37.80
CA LEU A 808 3.82 -2.97 36.95
C LEU A 808 5.28 -3.42 36.89
N SER A 809 5.81 -3.96 37.98
CA SER A 809 7.18 -4.52 38.02
C SER A 809 7.35 -5.73 37.09
N LEU A 810 6.30 -6.55 36.93
CA LEU A 810 6.28 -7.61 35.92
C LEU A 810 6.13 -7.04 34.50
N CYS A 811 5.24 -6.05 34.31
CA CYS A 811 5.01 -5.41 33.01
C CYS A 811 6.27 -4.72 32.47
N VAL A 812 7.01 -4.03 33.33
CA VAL A 812 8.23 -3.30 32.95
C VAL A 812 9.41 -4.23 32.66
N SER A 813 9.37 -5.46 33.19
CA SER A 813 10.39 -6.50 32.93
C SER A 813 10.27 -7.14 31.55
N ARG A 814 9.22 -6.80 30.79
CA ARG A 814 8.97 -7.32 29.45
C ARG A 814 9.93 -6.75 28.42
N SER A 815 9.93 -7.34 27.23
CA SER A 815 10.81 -6.97 26.12
C SER A 815 10.13 -6.18 25.01
N ASP A 816 8.79 -6.13 24.97
CA ASP A 816 8.05 -5.41 23.93
C ASP A 816 7.88 -3.92 24.25
N ASP A 817 8.02 -3.08 23.22
CA ASP A 817 8.09 -1.62 23.36
C ASP A 817 6.85 -1.01 24.02
N VAL A 818 5.66 -1.46 23.60
CA VAL A 818 4.38 -0.89 24.08
C VAL A 818 4.17 -1.19 25.56
N SER A 819 4.40 -2.43 26.02
CA SER A 819 4.31 -2.76 27.44
C SER A 819 5.31 -1.96 28.26
N ILE A 820 6.55 -1.80 27.77
CA ILE A 820 7.59 -1.04 28.48
C ILE A 820 7.22 0.45 28.60
N GLU A 821 6.77 1.07 27.51
CA GLU A 821 6.43 2.50 27.48
C GLU A 821 5.22 2.79 28.38
N THR A 822 4.15 1.99 28.26
CA THR A 822 2.93 2.15 29.05
C THR A 822 3.17 1.87 30.53
N SER A 823 3.93 0.82 30.87
CA SER A 823 4.25 0.49 32.27
C SER A 823 5.21 1.50 32.91
N SER A 824 6.20 2.01 32.19
CA SER A 824 7.09 3.07 32.71
C SER A 824 6.31 4.35 33.00
N THR A 825 5.40 4.72 32.10
CA THR A 825 4.49 5.87 32.31
C THR A 825 3.56 5.65 33.51
N ALA A 826 2.99 4.45 33.63
CA ALA A 826 2.13 4.08 34.76
C ALA A 826 2.89 4.13 36.09
N LEU A 827 4.14 3.64 36.11
CA LEU A 827 5.01 3.72 37.29
C LEU A 827 5.25 5.17 37.68
N ALA A 828 5.54 6.07 36.74
CA ALA A 828 5.76 7.48 37.03
C ALA A 828 4.52 8.20 37.60
N HIS A 829 3.31 7.75 37.26
CA HIS A 829 2.07 8.28 37.84
C HIS A 829 1.69 7.62 39.17
N LEU A 830 1.99 6.34 39.36
CA LEU A 830 1.77 5.62 40.62
C LEU A 830 2.77 6.04 41.70
N PHE A 831 4.01 6.35 41.33
CA PHE A 831 5.12 6.61 42.25
C PHE A 831 4.83 7.70 43.31
N PRO A 832 4.23 8.85 42.99
CA PRO A 832 3.85 9.87 43.98
C PRO A 832 2.79 9.40 45.00
N LEU A 833 2.03 8.35 44.68
CA LEU A 833 1.06 7.75 45.60
C LEU A 833 1.70 6.78 46.59
N LEU A 834 2.98 6.43 46.45
CA LEU A 834 3.68 5.56 47.40
C LEU A 834 4.21 6.36 48.59
N SER A 835 4.46 5.70 49.72
CA SER A 835 5.20 6.31 50.84
C SER A 835 6.67 6.53 50.44
N PRO A 836 7.38 7.56 50.97
CA PRO A 836 8.78 7.82 50.63
C PRO A 836 9.72 6.63 50.88
N SER A 837 9.48 5.85 51.93
CA SER A 837 10.23 4.61 52.21
C SER A 837 10.01 3.56 51.12
N LYS A 838 8.78 3.41 50.64
CA LYS A 838 8.43 2.49 49.56
C LYS A 838 8.99 2.94 48.21
N GLN A 839 9.04 4.25 47.96
CA GLN A 839 9.68 4.82 46.78
C GLN A 839 11.17 4.43 46.71
N GLU A 840 11.91 4.63 47.82
CA GLU A 840 13.32 4.24 47.90
C GLU A 840 13.51 2.71 47.75
N GLU A 841 12.69 1.91 48.44
CA GLU A 841 12.71 0.44 48.34
C GLU A 841 12.51 -0.03 46.88
N THR A 842 11.60 0.62 46.14
CA THR A 842 11.30 0.30 44.75
C THR A 842 12.50 0.55 43.84
N VAL A 843 13.13 1.71 43.98
CA VAL A 843 14.34 2.07 43.20
C VAL A 843 15.49 1.10 43.51
N ARG A 844 15.73 0.79 44.78
CA ARG A 844 16.75 -0.18 45.22
C ARG A 844 16.48 -1.58 44.67
N THR A 845 15.21 -1.98 44.60
CA THR A 845 14.79 -3.26 44.03
C THR A 845 15.11 -3.33 42.53
N TRP A 846 14.82 -2.27 41.77
CA TRP A 846 15.17 -2.21 40.34
C TRP A 846 16.69 -2.20 40.11
N PHE A 847 17.49 -1.55 40.95
CA PHE A 847 18.95 -1.67 40.90
C PHE A 847 19.39 -3.11 41.09
N SER A 848 18.86 -3.81 42.10
CA SER A 848 19.18 -5.22 42.35
C SER A 848 18.80 -6.12 41.17
N HIS A 849 17.62 -5.91 40.58
CA HIS A 849 17.19 -6.63 39.38
C HIS A 849 18.11 -6.37 38.19
N LEU A 850 18.45 -5.12 37.90
CA LEU A 850 19.36 -4.77 36.81
C LEU A 850 20.75 -5.40 36.99
N ARG A 851 21.26 -5.41 38.22
CA ARG A 851 22.57 -6.00 38.54
C ARG A 851 22.58 -7.51 38.44
N THR A 852 21.49 -8.17 38.82
CA THR A 852 21.33 -9.63 38.69
C THR A 852 21.04 -10.06 37.26
N SER A 853 20.32 -9.25 36.48
CA SER A 853 19.98 -9.50 35.07
C SER A 853 20.95 -8.88 34.06
N TRP A 854 22.15 -8.47 34.47
CA TRP A 854 23.07 -7.71 33.62
C TRP A 854 23.38 -8.39 32.27
N ARG A 855 23.49 -9.73 32.24
CA ARG A 855 23.74 -10.52 31.00
C ARG A 855 22.52 -10.76 30.12
N LEU A 856 21.30 -10.47 30.60
CA LEU A 856 20.07 -10.70 29.85
C LEU A 856 19.65 -9.42 29.12
N PRO A 857 19.00 -9.48 27.95
CA PRO A 857 18.37 -8.31 27.33
C PRO A 857 17.29 -7.66 28.22
N ALA A 858 16.71 -8.44 29.14
CA ALA A 858 15.79 -7.98 30.16
C ALA A 858 16.47 -6.95 31.09
N GLY A 859 15.82 -5.80 31.28
CA GLY A 859 16.40 -4.65 32.00
C GLY A 859 16.10 -3.30 31.34
N ARG A 860 15.83 -3.30 30.03
CA ARG A 860 15.49 -2.07 29.29
C ARG A 860 14.32 -1.31 29.90
N GLY A 861 13.26 -2.00 30.29
CA GLY A 861 12.12 -1.32 30.88
C GLY A 861 12.44 -0.74 32.27
N GLN A 862 13.20 -1.44 33.11
CA GLN A 862 13.61 -0.91 34.41
C GLN A 862 14.47 0.36 34.25
N ILE A 863 15.38 0.39 33.27
CA ILE A 863 16.18 1.59 32.95
C ILE A 863 15.26 2.76 32.58
N LEU A 864 14.24 2.53 31.76
CA LEU A 864 13.28 3.56 31.37
C LEU A 864 12.40 3.99 32.55
N ALA A 865 11.95 3.05 33.38
CA ALA A 865 11.18 3.34 34.60
C ALA A 865 11.97 4.24 35.57
N LEU A 866 13.24 3.92 35.83
CA LEU A 866 14.15 4.75 36.64
C LEU A 866 14.22 6.19 36.13
N GLY A 867 14.30 6.37 34.81
CA GLY A 867 14.21 7.68 34.18
C GLY A 867 12.90 8.38 34.42
N THR A 868 11.79 7.69 34.19
CA THR A 868 10.46 8.30 34.30
C THR A 868 10.08 8.68 35.73
N VAL A 869 10.58 7.97 36.75
CA VAL A 869 10.36 8.32 38.17
C VAL A 869 11.33 9.40 38.66
N PHE A 870 12.47 9.61 37.98
CA PHE A 870 13.48 10.61 38.35
C PHE A 870 12.87 12.00 38.57
N LYS A 871 11.96 12.43 37.68
CA LYS A 871 11.26 13.72 37.76
C LYS A 871 10.30 13.86 38.95
N GLN A 872 9.90 12.76 39.58
CA GLN A 872 8.97 12.74 40.71
C GLN A 872 9.70 12.80 42.06
N LEU A 873 11.01 12.58 42.08
CA LEU A 873 11.83 12.70 43.28
C LEU A 873 12.11 14.17 43.59
N GLY A 874 12.17 14.52 44.88
CA GLY A 874 12.54 15.87 45.32
C GLY A 874 13.93 16.26 44.82
N ALA A 875 14.13 17.54 44.50
CA ALA A 875 15.40 18.04 44.01
C ALA A 875 16.53 17.75 45.02
N GLN A 876 17.63 17.16 44.53
CA GLN A 876 18.84 16.84 45.30
C GLN A 876 18.67 15.74 46.37
N SER A 877 17.80 14.75 46.16
CA SER A 877 17.81 13.53 46.98
C SER A 877 19.01 12.63 46.61
N ASP A 878 19.62 11.95 47.58
CA ASP A 878 20.68 10.94 47.36
C ASP A 878 20.26 9.89 46.31
N VAL A 879 18.96 9.55 46.28
CA VAL A 879 18.36 8.61 45.33
C VAL A 879 18.47 9.09 43.87
N GLN A 880 18.42 10.40 43.62
CA GLN A 880 18.59 10.95 42.26
C GLN A 880 20.02 10.73 41.76
N GLU A 881 21.02 10.96 42.60
CA GLU A 881 22.43 10.75 42.24
C GLU A 881 22.74 9.26 42.03
N ASP A 882 22.17 8.40 42.85
CA ASP A 882 22.24 6.93 42.68
C ASP A 882 21.64 6.49 41.34
N ILE A 883 20.48 7.04 40.94
CA ILE A 883 19.83 6.73 39.66
C ILE A 883 20.73 7.12 38.48
N VAL A 884 21.31 8.31 38.50
CA VAL A 884 22.21 8.78 37.43
C VAL A 884 23.45 7.89 37.33
N THR A 885 24.05 7.57 38.48
CA THR A 885 25.23 6.69 38.55
C THR A 885 24.92 5.30 37.99
N GLU A 886 23.79 4.71 38.37
CA GLU A 886 23.41 3.39 37.89
C GLU A 886 23.09 3.41 36.38
N ILE A 887 22.42 4.44 35.86
CA ILE A 887 22.11 4.54 34.42
C ILE A 887 23.37 4.72 33.58
N LEU A 888 24.34 5.54 34.03
CA LEU A 888 25.63 5.71 33.35
C LEU A 888 26.41 4.40 33.24
N ARG A 889 26.31 3.51 34.24
CA ARG A 889 26.92 2.18 34.14
C ARG A 889 26.40 1.39 32.94
N TYR A 890 25.10 1.51 32.63
CA TYR A 890 24.46 0.78 31.53
C TYR A 890 24.69 1.39 30.14
N THR A 891 25.43 2.50 30.03
CA THR A 891 25.85 3.04 28.72
C THR A 891 27.15 2.40 28.19
N GLY A 892 27.87 1.67 29.04
CA GLY A 892 29.18 1.05 28.73
C GLY A 892 29.14 0.07 27.55
N LYS A 893 30.28 -0.06 26.85
CA LYS A 893 30.39 -0.88 25.62
C LYS A 893 30.21 -2.39 25.83
N GLU A 894 30.36 -2.87 27.06
CA GLU A 894 30.19 -4.29 27.41
C GLU A 894 28.72 -4.70 27.58
N GLU A 895 27.82 -3.72 27.67
CA GLU A 895 26.38 -3.95 27.84
C GLU A 895 25.68 -4.25 26.51
N LEU A 896 24.54 -4.93 26.59
CA LEU A 896 23.70 -5.20 25.43
C LEU A 896 23.13 -3.91 24.85
N ILE A 897 23.09 -3.81 23.51
CA ILE A 897 22.73 -2.59 22.80
C ILE A 897 21.34 -2.07 23.21
N GLU A 898 20.37 -2.95 23.45
CA GLU A 898 19.02 -2.59 23.86
C GLU A 898 19.01 -1.84 25.21
N LYS A 899 19.87 -2.22 26.17
CA LYS A 899 20.03 -1.53 27.45
C LYS A 899 20.76 -0.20 27.29
N ARG A 900 21.83 -0.19 26.47
CA ARG A 900 22.61 1.01 26.18
C ARG A 900 21.74 2.10 25.56
N VAL A 901 20.92 1.74 24.56
CA VAL A 901 19.97 2.65 23.91
C VAL A 901 18.96 3.18 24.92
N ALA A 902 18.40 2.32 25.76
CA ALA A 902 17.47 2.73 26.80
C ALA A 902 18.10 3.69 27.83
N ALA A 903 19.35 3.44 28.22
CA ALA A 903 20.10 4.28 29.16
C ALA A 903 20.41 5.66 28.57
N VAL A 904 20.89 5.72 27.32
CA VAL A 904 21.16 7.00 26.63
C VAL A 904 19.87 7.77 26.40
N LYS A 905 18.79 7.11 25.97
CA LYS A 905 17.46 7.72 25.86
C LYS A 905 16.99 8.30 27.19
N CYS A 906 17.12 7.52 28.26
CA CYS A 906 16.75 7.93 29.62
C CYS A 906 17.52 9.17 30.08
N LEU A 907 18.84 9.19 29.86
CA LEU A 907 19.67 10.37 30.12
C LEU A 907 19.19 11.57 29.32
N ALA A 908 18.91 11.39 28.02
CA ALA A 908 18.48 12.44 27.10
C ALA A 908 17.13 13.07 27.47
N THR A 909 16.11 12.24 27.69
CA THR A 909 14.71 12.70 27.77
C THR A 909 14.21 12.90 29.20
N SER A 910 14.75 12.16 30.16
CA SER A 910 14.14 12.03 31.50
C SER A 910 15.00 12.54 32.64
N ILE A 911 16.32 12.69 32.43
CA ILE A 911 17.26 13.13 33.46
C ILE A 911 17.79 14.52 33.14
N LEU A 912 18.44 14.67 31.98
CA LEU A 912 19.11 15.91 31.60
C LEU A 912 18.20 17.16 31.64
N PRO A 913 16.90 17.10 31.26
CA PRO A 913 15.99 18.23 31.38
C PRO A 913 15.77 18.73 32.81
N TYR A 914 15.95 17.87 33.83
CA TYR A 914 15.62 18.15 35.23
C TYR A 914 16.86 18.26 36.14
N MET A 915 18.06 18.09 35.60
CA MET A 915 19.34 18.19 36.29
C MET A 915 20.18 19.34 35.71
N ALA A 916 20.95 20.02 36.55
CA ALA A 916 22.02 20.90 36.11
C ALA A 916 23.10 20.07 35.40
N ALA A 917 23.29 20.27 34.09
CA ALA A 917 24.21 19.47 33.30
C ALA A 917 25.65 19.65 33.83
N THR A 918 26.28 18.55 34.24
CA THR A 918 27.71 18.53 34.58
C THR A 918 28.53 18.28 33.32
N ASP A 919 29.71 18.89 33.22
CA ASP A 919 30.66 18.65 32.11
C ASP A 919 30.98 17.15 31.96
N THR A 920 30.96 16.41 33.08
CA THR A 920 31.14 14.96 33.11
C THR A 920 30.06 14.23 32.30
N ILE A 921 28.77 14.54 32.50
CA ILE A 921 27.67 13.92 31.75
C ILE A 921 27.69 14.36 30.29
N ALA A 922 27.96 15.64 30.03
CA ALA A 922 28.02 16.19 28.68
C ALA A 922 29.16 15.59 27.84
N SER A 923 30.30 15.27 28.46
CA SER A 923 31.44 14.64 27.77
C SER A 923 31.14 13.22 27.27
N ASN A 924 30.31 12.45 27.99
CA ASN A 924 29.89 11.10 27.57
C ASN A 924 29.10 11.12 26.24
N PHE A 925 28.33 12.18 25.97
CA PHE A 925 27.59 12.28 24.70
C PHE A 925 28.50 12.42 23.48
N VAL A 926 29.73 12.94 23.64
CA VAL A 926 30.71 12.92 22.55
C VAL A 926 31.06 11.48 22.18
N GLU A 927 31.24 10.59 23.16
CA GLU A 927 31.46 9.17 22.90
C GLU A 927 30.24 8.52 22.23
N PHE A 928 29.03 8.83 22.71
CA PHE A 928 27.80 8.24 22.16
C PHE A 928 27.53 8.66 20.71
N LEU A 929 27.81 9.90 20.32
CA LEU A 929 27.71 10.40 18.93
C LEU A 929 28.74 9.74 17.99
N ASN A 930 29.78 9.13 18.55
CA ASN A 930 30.82 8.37 17.86
C ASN A 930 30.68 6.84 18.09
N ASP A 931 29.51 6.37 18.53
CA ASP A 931 29.23 4.93 18.65
C ASP A 931 28.89 4.33 17.28
N TYR A 932 29.82 3.53 16.78
CA TYR A 932 29.70 2.81 15.51
C TYR A 932 29.80 1.29 15.75
N THR A 933 29.23 0.82 16.86
CA THR A 933 29.19 -0.61 17.18
C THR A 933 28.46 -1.37 16.07
N THR A 934 29.03 -2.46 15.57
CA THR A 934 28.44 -3.27 14.50
C THR A 934 28.19 -4.71 14.96
N ASP A 935 27.03 -5.26 14.62
CA ASP A 935 26.73 -6.69 14.78
C ASP A 935 26.26 -7.30 13.43
N ARG A 936 25.65 -8.50 13.45
CA ARG A 936 25.14 -9.16 12.24
C ARG A 936 24.03 -8.36 11.52
N ARG A 937 23.38 -7.40 12.20
CA ARG A 937 22.36 -6.49 11.65
C ARG A 937 22.97 -5.25 10.98
N GLY A 938 24.29 -5.07 11.08
CA GLY A 938 24.99 -3.89 10.57
C GLY A 938 25.34 -2.91 11.69
N ASP A 939 25.24 -1.61 11.42
CA ASP A 939 25.56 -0.53 12.37
C ASP A 939 24.43 -0.33 13.40
N ILE A 940 24.51 -1.08 14.50
CA ILE A 940 23.59 -0.94 15.63
C ILE A 940 23.93 0.27 16.53
N GLY A 941 25.16 0.78 16.46
CA GLY A 941 25.58 2.01 17.13
C GLY A 941 24.81 3.23 16.65
N SER A 942 24.29 3.20 15.42
CA SER A 942 23.35 4.22 14.90
C SER A 942 22.16 4.47 15.83
N LEU A 943 21.67 3.46 16.56
CA LEU A 943 20.58 3.63 17.54
C LEU A 943 21.01 4.50 18.72
N ILE A 944 22.22 4.30 19.23
CA ILE A 944 22.81 5.12 20.30
C ILE A 944 22.99 6.57 19.83
N ARG A 945 23.49 6.73 18.61
CA ARG A 945 23.73 8.05 18.02
C ARG A 945 22.44 8.85 17.87
N VAL A 946 21.34 8.21 17.45
CA VAL A 946 20.03 8.87 17.37
C VAL A 946 19.55 9.38 18.73
N GLU A 947 19.64 8.57 19.79
CA GLU A 947 19.25 9.00 21.13
C GLU A 947 20.19 10.09 21.68
N ALA A 948 21.50 9.98 21.41
CA ALA A 948 22.48 10.98 21.83
C ALA A 948 22.27 12.35 21.15
N ILE A 949 21.89 12.38 19.86
CA ILE A 949 21.58 13.62 19.13
C ILE A 949 20.47 14.42 19.85
N GLN A 950 19.45 13.73 20.38
CA GLN A 950 18.36 14.38 21.10
C GLN A 950 18.86 15.05 22.39
N ALA A 951 19.73 14.37 23.14
CA ALA A 951 20.35 14.94 24.34
C ALA A 951 21.18 16.19 24.03
N VAL A 952 21.93 16.17 22.93
CA VAL A 952 22.74 17.31 22.51
C VAL A 952 21.86 18.51 22.18
N GLY A 953 20.70 18.30 21.55
CA GLY A 953 19.74 19.39 21.32
C GLY A 953 19.34 20.11 22.62
N VAL A 954 19.07 19.35 23.69
CA VAL A 954 18.76 19.91 25.02
C VAL A 954 19.95 20.65 25.64
N LEU A 955 21.19 20.14 25.48
CA LEU A 955 22.40 20.82 25.96
C LEU A 955 22.64 22.15 25.24
N LEU A 956 22.44 22.17 23.92
CA LEU A 956 22.67 23.35 23.09
C LEU A 956 21.65 24.46 23.35
N GLN A 957 20.37 24.12 23.59
CA GLN A 957 19.33 25.10 23.94
C GLN A 957 19.64 25.89 25.23
N ARG A 958 20.46 25.32 26.14
CA ARG A 958 20.83 25.94 27.42
C ARG A 958 22.02 26.90 27.33
N GLN A 959 22.71 26.98 26.18
CA GLN A 959 23.83 27.90 25.98
C GLN A 959 23.48 28.96 24.95
N SER A 960 23.13 30.15 25.46
CA SER A 960 22.62 31.27 24.64
C SER A 960 23.70 32.27 24.21
N ASP A 961 24.92 32.20 24.77
CA ASP A 961 25.96 33.21 24.54
C ASP A 961 27.00 32.77 23.51
N ALA A 962 27.05 33.49 22.38
CA ALA A 962 27.96 33.23 21.26
C ALA A 962 29.43 33.54 21.59
N ALA A 963 29.71 34.35 22.62
CA ALA A 963 31.03 34.91 22.87
C ALA A 963 32.02 33.97 23.60
N SER A 964 31.58 32.83 24.15
CA SER A 964 32.46 31.90 24.87
C SER A 964 32.01 30.44 24.75
N ARG A 965 31.99 29.89 23.53
CA ARG A 965 31.73 28.45 23.36
C ARG A 965 32.82 27.62 24.01
N SER A 966 32.45 26.75 24.95
CA SER A 966 33.40 25.81 25.51
C SER A 966 33.89 24.83 24.42
N PRO A 967 35.12 24.29 24.54
CA PRO A 967 35.62 23.26 23.62
C PRO A 967 34.68 22.05 23.50
N LEU A 968 33.96 21.72 24.59
CA LEU A 968 32.98 20.65 24.61
C LEU A 968 31.80 20.92 23.67
N ILE A 969 31.27 22.14 23.65
CA ILE A 969 30.18 22.51 22.74
C ILE A 969 30.64 22.48 21.28
N GLN A 970 31.84 23.00 20.98
CA GLN A 970 32.41 22.92 19.64
C GLN A 970 32.52 21.45 19.18
N ASN A 971 32.96 20.55 20.06
CA ASN A 971 33.02 19.11 19.75
C ASN A 971 31.63 18.50 19.50
N LEU A 972 30.62 18.85 20.31
CA LEU A 972 29.25 18.34 20.14
C LEU A 972 28.63 18.83 18.82
N VAL A 973 28.75 20.12 18.51
CA VAL A 973 28.25 20.68 17.23
C VAL A 973 29.03 20.12 16.05
N GLY A 974 30.35 19.92 16.18
CA GLY A 974 31.16 19.22 15.18
C GLY A 974 30.64 17.81 14.91
N CYS A 975 30.30 17.05 15.95
CA CYS A 975 29.68 15.74 15.81
C CYS A 975 28.32 15.81 15.09
N LEU A 976 27.46 16.77 15.43
CA LEU A 976 26.17 16.97 14.75
C LEU A 976 26.37 17.30 13.26
N CYS A 977 27.31 18.20 12.92
CA CYS A 977 27.65 18.54 11.54
C CYS A 977 28.10 17.31 10.74
N ARG A 978 28.98 16.50 11.33
CA ARG A 978 29.43 15.24 10.73
C ARG A 978 28.27 14.26 10.49
N LEU A 979 27.40 14.08 11.49
CA LEU A 979 26.24 13.18 11.41
C LEU A 979 25.17 13.68 10.42
N ALA A 980 24.99 15.00 10.31
CA ALA A 980 24.11 15.63 9.32
C ALA A 980 24.63 15.47 7.87
N CYS A 981 25.90 15.07 7.69
CA CYS A 981 26.44 14.72 6.39
C CYS A 981 26.58 13.20 6.17
N GLU A 982 26.20 12.36 7.14
CA GLU A 982 26.48 10.93 7.12
C GLU A 982 25.57 10.13 6.17
N LYS A 983 26.00 8.94 5.71
CA LYS A 983 25.26 8.05 4.79
C LYS A 983 23.88 7.54 5.23
N LEU A 984 23.58 7.45 6.54
CA LEU A 984 22.31 6.92 7.05
C LEU A 984 21.25 8.01 7.16
N ASP A 985 20.11 7.84 6.48
CA ASP A 985 19.03 8.83 6.39
C ASP A 985 18.41 9.21 7.75
N LYS A 986 18.13 8.24 8.62
CA LYS A 986 17.56 8.46 9.96
C LYS A 986 18.49 9.29 10.84
N VAL A 987 19.77 8.93 10.88
CA VAL A 987 20.80 9.65 11.67
C VAL A 987 20.96 11.05 11.11
N ARG A 988 21.01 11.18 9.79
CA ARG A 988 21.16 12.47 9.11
C ARG A 988 20.02 13.43 9.40
N LEU A 989 18.77 12.96 9.30
CA LEU A 989 17.60 13.79 9.59
C LEU A 989 17.59 14.26 11.04
N GLN A 990 17.85 13.36 11.99
CA GLN A 990 17.86 13.71 13.41
C GLN A 990 18.99 14.70 13.74
N ALA A 991 20.20 14.46 13.22
CA ALA A 991 21.33 15.36 13.40
C ALA A 991 21.06 16.74 12.76
N TRP A 992 20.45 16.75 11.58
CA TRP A 992 20.02 17.98 10.92
C TRP A 992 19.03 18.79 11.76
N LEU A 993 17.97 18.17 12.29
CA LEU A 993 16.97 18.89 13.09
C LEU A 993 17.63 19.56 14.31
N SER A 994 18.48 18.83 15.03
CA SER A 994 19.22 19.37 16.18
C SER A 994 20.21 20.47 15.78
N LEU A 995 20.94 20.29 14.68
CA LEU A 995 21.87 21.29 14.15
C LEU A 995 21.14 22.53 13.64
N GLN A 996 20.00 22.37 12.97
CA GLN A 996 19.19 23.43 12.39
C GLN A 996 18.68 24.37 13.48
N ASP A 997 18.17 23.82 14.59
CA ASP A 997 17.67 24.59 15.72
C ASP A 997 18.80 25.41 16.37
N PHE A 998 19.98 24.80 16.55
CA PHE A 998 21.16 25.51 17.03
C PHE A 998 21.61 26.60 16.05
N TRP A 999 21.71 26.26 14.77
CA TRP A 999 22.20 27.13 13.70
C TRP A 999 21.32 28.37 13.53
N GLU A 1000 20.00 28.24 13.64
CA GLU A 1000 19.07 29.37 13.57
C GLU A 1000 19.34 30.43 14.67
N SER A 1001 19.86 30.02 15.83
CA SER A 1001 20.19 30.91 16.94
C SER A 1001 21.65 31.41 16.96
N ALA A 1002 22.53 30.83 16.12
CA ALA A 1002 23.96 31.08 16.15
C ALA A 1002 24.37 32.24 15.24
N ALA A 1003 24.74 33.38 15.84
CA ALA A 1003 25.09 34.60 15.09
C ALA A 1003 26.42 34.55 14.31
N ASP A 1004 27.30 33.61 14.64
CA ASP A 1004 28.62 33.42 14.03
C ASP A 1004 28.63 32.35 12.93
N LEU A 1005 27.49 31.71 12.65
CA LEU A 1005 27.33 30.79 11.52
C LEU A 1005 26.70 31.52 10.31
N PRO A 1006 26.93 31.03 9.07
CA PRO A 1006 26.27 31.57 7.87
C PRO A 1006 24.73 31.53 7.99
N PRO A 1007 23.98 32.39 7.29
CA PRO A 1007 22.52 32.36 7.38
C PRO A 1007 21.93 31.03 6.89
N LEU A 1008 20.93 30.52 7.63
CA LEU A 1008 20.16 29.35 7.25
C LEU A 1008 19.09 29.74 6.21
N GLU A 1009 19.20 29.24 4.98
CA GLU A 1009 18.30 29.64 3.87
C GLU A 1009 17.01 28.82 3.83
N LYS A 1010 17.05 27.53 4.22
CA LYS A 1010 15.91 26.60 4.15
C LYS A 1010 15.88 25.63 5.33
N LYS A 1011 14.67 25.23 5.72
CA LYS A 1011 14.41 24.18 6.72
C LYS A 1011 14.03 22.87 6.04
N PHE A 1012 14.48 21.74 6.61
CA PHE A 1012 14.21 20.40 6.08
C PHE A 1012 13.67 19.48 7.18
N GLU A 1013 12.39 19.12 7.09
CA GLU A 1013 11.68 18.39 8.16
C GLU A 1013 11.37 16.92 7.81
N HIS A 1014 11.77 16.43 6.63
CA HIS A 1014 11.40 15.10 6.14
C HIS A 1014 12.61 14.34 5.57
N PHE A 1015 12.61 13.00 5.72
CA PHE A 1015 13.75 12.15 5.33
C PHE A 1015 14.11 12.24 3.84
N SER A 1016 13.11 12.46 2.97
CA SER A 1016 13.34 12.65 1.53
C SER A 1016 14.08 13.95 1.21
N HIS A 1017 13.93 14.97 2.05
CA HIS A 1017 14.56 16.28 1.83
C HIS A 1017 16.04 16.25 2.18
N VAL A 1018 16.44 15.49 3.21
CA VAL A 1018 17.84 15.37 3.66
C VAL A 1018 18.70 14.48 2.74
N SER A 1019 18.22 14.16 1.53
CA SER A 1019 18.98 13.49 0.48
C SER A 1019 18.98 14.29 -0.84
N SER A 1020 18.59 15.56 -0.79
CA SER A 1020 18.53 16.48 -1.94
C SER A 1020 19.84 17.23 -2.17
N GLN A 1021 20.00 17.79 -3.37
CA GLN A 1021 21.17 18.61 -3.70
C GLN A 1021 21.16 19.91 -2.90
N GLU A 1022 19.99 20.51 -2.71
CA GLU A 1022 19.80 21.75 -1.95
C GLU A 1022 20.20 21.58 -0.48
N TYR A 1023 19.89 20.42 0.11
CA TYR A 1023 20.29 20.08 1.48
C TYR A 1023 21.80 20.09 1.66
N PHE A 1024 22.55 19.42 0.78
CA PHE A 1024 24.01 19.42 0.85
C PHE A 1024 24.61 20.79 0.50
N ALA A 1025 23.96 21.57 -0.39
CA ALA A 1025 24.40 22.93 -0.68
C ALA A 1025 24.31 23.83 0.57
N GLN A 1026 23.25 23.73 1.36
CA GLN A 1026 23.14 24.44 2.65
C GLN A 1026 24.28 24.02 3.60
N LEU A 1027 24.52 22.72 3.79
CA LEU A 1027 25.59 22.23 4.67
C LEU A 1027 26.98 22.71 4.24
N LEU A 1028 27.25 22.80 2.94
CA LEU A 1028 28.53 23.28 2.41
C LEU A 1028 28.84 24.74 2.75
N THR A 1029 27.82 25.54 3.11
CA THR A 1029 28.06 26.92 3.62
C THR A 1029 28.87 26.94 4.91
N LEU A 1030 28.83 25.86 5.73
CA LEU A 1030 29.62 25.73 6.96
C LEU A 1030 31.12 25.58 6.71
N HIS A 1031 31.55 25.42 5.45
CA HIS A 1031 32.97 25.30 5.10
C HIS A 1031 33.82 26.46 5.63
N ASP A 1032 33.27 27.69 5.61
CA ASP A 1032 33.98 28.90 6.04
C ASP A 1032 34.26 28.92 7.56
N ILE A 1033 33.68 27.99 8.33
CA ILE A 1033 33.87 27.87 9.78
C ILE A 1033 34.97 26.84 10.08
N GLU A 1034 36.15 27.32 10.48
CA GLU A 1034 37.38 26.50 10.62
C GLU A 1034 37.21 25.23 11.45
N TRP A 1035 36.57 25.33 12.64
CA TRP A 1035 36.40 24.20 13.55
C TRP A 1035 35.29 23.21 13.12
N LEU A 1036 34.42 23.58 12.17
CA LEU A 1036 33.40 22.69 11.59
C LEU A 1036 33.83 22.03 10.29
N ARG A 1037 34.85 22.58 9.62
CA ARG A 1037 35.29 22.16 8.30
C ARG A 1037 35.73 20.69 8.25
N LEU A 1038 36.53 20.25 9.22
CA LEU A 1038 37.01 18.87 9.30
C LEU A 1038 35.85 17.88 9.57
N PRO A 1039 34.98 18.09 10.58
CA PRO A 1039 33.78 17.25 10.78
C PRO A 1039 32.83 17.22 9.57
N LEU A 1040 32.61 18.36 8.91
CA LEU A 1040 31.79 18.48 7.71
C LEU A 1040 32.29 17.55 6.61
N LEU A 1041 33.58 17.62 6.27
CA LEU A 1041 34.20 16.81 5.23
C LEU A 1041 34.25 15.33 5.59
N GLN A 1042 34.51 15.01 6.85
CA GLN A 1042 34.48 13.62 7.34
C GLN A 1042 33.10 12.99 7.14
N GLY A 1043 32.03 13.72 7.46
CA GLY A 1043 30.66 13.25 7.22
C GLY A 1043 30.33 13.17 5.74
N LEU A 1044 30.62 14.23 4.98
CA LEU A 1044 30.33 14.33 3.55
C LEU A 1044 31.01 13.23 2.73
N ALA A 1045 32.24 12.85 3.10
CA ALA A 1045 32.95 11.73 2.49
C ALA A 1045 32.12 10.44 2.50
N THR A 1046 31.39 10.17 3.58
CA THR A 1046 30.54 8.97 3.66
C THR A 1046 29.35 9.04 2.71
N SER A 1047 28.65 10.16 2.60
CA SER A 1047 27.51 10.32 1.67
C SER A 1047 27.93 10.41 0.21
N ALA A 1048 29.12 10.96 -0.07
CA ALA A 1048 29.66 11.10 -1.42
C ALA A 1048 30.16 9.77 -2.00
N ILE A 1049 30.40 8.76 -1.17
CA ILE A 1049 30.97 7.47 -1.60
C ILE A 1049 30.01 6.30 -1.33
N SER A 1050 29.29 6.32 -0.20
CA SER A 1050 28.50 5.21 0.30
C SER A 1050 27.03 5.59 0.52
N GLY A 1051 26.12 4.64 0.32
CA GLY A 1051 24.67 4.80 0.52
C GLY A 1051 23.88 4.59 -0.77
N ALA A 1052 22.65 5.10 -0.81
CA ALA A 1052 21.81 5.01 -2.01
C ALA A 1052 22.42 5.83 -3.16
N GLU A 1053 22.27 5.39 -4.41
CA GLU A 1053 22.83 6.07 -5.59
C GLU A 1053 22.36 7.54 -5.69
N GLY A 1054 21.10 7.81 -5.36
CA GLY A 1054 20.55 9.17 -5.31
C GLY A 1054 21.26 10.08 -4.31
N LEU A 1055 21.66 9.55 -3.15
CA LEU A 1055 22.41 10.29 -2.13
C LEU A 1055 23.82 10.63 -2.60
N VAL A 1056 24.52 9.64 -3.17
CA VAL A 1056 25.87 9.82 -3.72
C VAL A 1056 25.85 10.88 -4.82
N ARG A 1057 24.86 10.82 -5.71
CA ARG A 1057 24.68 11.80 -6.78
C ARG A 1057 24.37 13.19 -6.23
N ALA A 1058 23.44 13.31 -5.28
CA ALA A 1058 23.04 14.60 -4.72
C ALA A 1058 24.19 15.30 -3.99
N SER A 1059 24.92 14.58 -3.14
CA SER A 1059 26.07 15.12 -2.39
C SER A 1059 27.22 15.54 -3.32
N ARG A 1060 27.59 14.70 -4.30
CA ARG A 1060 28.61 15.07 -5.32
C ARG A 1060 28.17 16.23 -6.20
N SER A 1061 26.90 16.27 -6.61
CA SER A 1061 26.36 17.35 -7.44
C SER A 1061 26.37 18.69 -6.70
N ALA A 1062 25.98 18.70 -5.43
CA ALA A 1062 26.04 19.89 -4.58
C ALA A 1062 27.47 20.40 -4.42
N LEU A 1063 28.42 19.52 -4.14
CA LEU A 1063 29.83 19.86 -4.02
C LEU A 1063 30.40 20.42 -5.33
N THR A 1064 30.10 19.77 -6.45
CA THR A 1064 30.57 20.24 -7.77
C THR A 1064 29.98 21.59 -8.12
N GLN A 1065 28.70 21.81 -7.82
CA GLN A 1065 28.07 23.12 -8.00
C GLN A 1065 28.71 24.19 -7.11
N PHE A 1066 28.99 23.87 -5.84
CA PHE A 1066 29.63 24.76 -4.87
C PHE A 1066 31.04 25.17 -5.31
N LEU A 1067 31.87 24.23 -5.79
CA LEU A 1067 33.21 24.54 -6.28
C LEU A 1067 33.16 25.35 -7.59
N ASN A 1068 32.27 24.97 -8.51
CA ASN A 1068 32.15 25.65 -9.81
C ASN A 1068 31.56 27.06 -9.73
N SER A 1069 30.83 27.40 -8.67
CA SER A 1069 30.35 28.77 -8.45
C SER A 1069 31.44 29.74 -7.97
N GLN A 1070 32.59 29.22 -7.49
CA GLN A 1070 33.71 30.05 -7.06
C GLN A 1070 34.60 30.45 -8.25
N ALA A 1071 35.21 31.64 -8.14
CA ALA A 1071 36.27 32.08 -9.04
C ALA A 1071 37.49 31.15 -8.95
N GLU A 1072 38.25 31.03 -10.04
CA GLU A 1072 39.33 30.04 -10.18
C GLU A 1072 40.39 30.07 -9.05
N PRO A 1073 40.90 31.24 -8.59
CA PRO A 1073 41.87 31.27 -7.47
C PRO A 1073 41.28 30.77 -6.15
N ARG A 1074 40.03 31.14 -5.87
CA ARG A 1074 39.33 30.71 -4.64
C ARG A 1074 38.94 29.23 -4.71
N ARG A 1075 38.56 28.74 -5.89
CA ARG A 1075 38.29 27.32 -6.14
C ARG A 1075 39.54 26.47 -5.89
N GLN A 1076 40.70 26.93 -6.35
CA GLN A 1076 42.00 26.32 -6.12
C GLN A 1076 42.34 26.22 -4.63
N GLU A 1077 42.18 27.33 -3.91
CA GLU A 1077 42.40 27.39 -2.47
C GLU A 1077 41.50 26.40 -1.72
N ILE A 1078 40.18 26.43 -1.97
CA ILE A 1078 39.21 25.55 -1.31
C ILE A 1078 39.52 24.07 -1.62
N LEU A 1079 39.85 23.74 -2.87
CA LEU A 1079 40.20 22.38 -3.26
C LEU A 1079 41.42 21.87 -2.50
N MET A 1080 42.46 22.69 -2.37
CA MET A 1080 43.66 22.32 -1.62
C MET A 1080 43.39 22.16 -0.12
N ILE A 1081 42.53 23.02 0.46
CA ILE A 1081 42.06 22.88 1.84
C ILE A 1081 41.30 21.56 2.01
N PHE A 1082 40.37 21.23 1.11
CA PHE A 1082 39.62 19.97 1.16
C PHE A 1082 40.52 18.75 1.07
N LEU A 1083 41.51 18.76 0.18
CA LEU A 1083 42.49 17.67 0.07
C LEU A 1083 43.35 17.55 1.33
N GLN A 1084 43.73 18.67 1.95
CA GLN A 1084 44.51 18.69 3.19
C GLN A 1084 43.68 18.17 4.37
N ASP A 1085 42.43 18.60 4.51
CA ASP A 1085 41.53 18.14 5.58
C ASP A 1085 41.17 16.66 5.41
N LEU A 1086 40.87 16.19 4.20
CA LEU A 1086 40.64 14.77 3.95
C LEU A 1086 41.89 13.92 4.20
N SER A 1087 43.09 14.48 3.95
CA SER A 1087 44.35 13.84 4.33
C SER A 1087 44.50 13.78 5.86
N THR A 1088 44.06 14.80 6.60
CA THR A 1088 44.00 14.76 8.07
C THR A 1088 43.02 13.69 8.54
N VAL A 1089 41.80 13.63 8.00
CA VAL A 1089 40.80 12.59 8.31
C VAL A 1089 41.39 11.19 8.08
N LEU A 1090 42.06 10.98 6.95
CA LEU A 1090 42.69 9.70 6.64
C LEU A 1090 43.84 9.37 7.61
N SER A 1091 44.68 10.35 7.95
CA SER A 1091 45.80 10.19 8.88
C SER A 1091 45.33 9.79 10.27
N ASP A 1092 44.27 10.44 10.76
CA ASP A 1092 43.74 10.20 12.10
C ASP A 1092 42.98 8.87 12.19
N ASN A 1093 42.51 8.34 11.07
CA ASN A 1093 41.65 7.16 11.00
C ASN A 1093 42.22 6.01 10.16
N LEU A 1094 43.55 5.88 10.04
CA LEU A 1094 44.20 4.85 9.18
C LEU A 1094 43.74 3.41 9.46
N GLN A 1095 43.38 3.09 10.71
CA GLN A 1095 42.92 1.76 11.09
C GLN A 1095 41.41 1.59 10.95
N ASP A 1096 40.65 2.69 10.86
CA ASP A 1096 39.19 2.65 10.77
C ASP A 1096 38.72 2.73 9.32
N ASP A 1097 38.35 1.58 8.76
CA ASP A 1097 37.82 1.46 7.40
C ASP A 1097 36.62 2.37 7.11
N ARG A 1098 35.83 2.72 8.13
CA ARG A 1098 34.61 3.52 7.98
C ARG A 1098 34.91 4.94 7.52
N PHE A 1099 36.07 5.48 7.91
CA PHE A 1099 36.52 6.82 7.54
C PHE A 1099 37.64 6.77 6.51
N ALA A 1100 38.56 5.80 6.62
CA ALA A 1100 39.69 5.68 5.68
C ALA A 1100 39.23 5.42 4.24
N ILE A 1101 38.30 4.49 4.02
CA ILE A 1101 37.86 4.14 2.66
C ILE A 1101 37.11 5.32 2.01
N PRO A 1102 36.09 5.94 2.64
CA PRO A 1102 35.41 7.07 2.04
C PRO A 1102 36.33 8.28 1.85
N ALA A 1103 37.27 8.56 2.76
CA ALA A 1103 38.22 9.65 2.58
C ALA A 1103 39.11 9.44 1.35
N VAL A 1104 39.67 8.23 1.19
CA VAL A 1104 40.51 7.87 0.03
C VAL A 1104 39.71 7.98 -1.27
N GLU A 1105 38.52 7.39 -1.35
CA GLU A 1105 37.71 7.49 -2.57
C GLU A 1105 37.23 8.91 -2.87
N PHE A 1106 36.95 9.71 -1.83
CA PHE A 1106 36.51 11.09 -2.01
C PHE A 1106 37.66 11.97 -2.53
N VAL A 1107 38.88 11.72 -2.06
CA VAL A 1107 40.09 12.31 -2.64
C VAL A 1107 40.27 11.91 -4.10
N ALA A 1108 40.07 10.64 -4.46
CA ALA A 1108 40.14 10.20 -5.86
C ALA A 1108 39.15 10.99 -6.74
N PHE A 1109 37.90 11.10 -6.28
CA PHE A 1109 36.85 11.84 -6.98
C PHE A 1109 37.21 13.33 -7.17
N LEU A 1110 37.74 13.99 -6.14
CA LEU A 1110 38.12 15.41 -6.22
C LEU A 1110 39.28 15.63 -7.18
N ILE A 1111 40.32 14.79 -7.12
CA ILE A 1111 41.45 14.88 -8.05
C ILE A 1111 40.94 14.62 -9.47
N ASP A 1112 40.25 13.51 -9.72
CA ASP A 1112 39.74 13.16 -11.05
C ASP A 1112 38.85 14.24 -11.67
N SER A 1113 38.03 14.92 -10.86
CA SER A 1113 37.10 15.94 -11.34
C SER A 1113 37.74 17.30 -11.60
N TYR A 1114 38.89 17.62 -10.98
CA TYR A 1114 39.46 18.98 -10.99
C TYR A 1114 40.95 19.06 -11.31
N ILE A 1115 41.58 18.01 -11.85
CA ILE A 1115 43.00 18.01 -12.27
C ILE A 1115 43.43 19.27 -13.04
N PRO A 1116 42.70 19.79 -14.05
CA PRO A 1116 43.14 20.95 -14.82
C PRO A 1116 43.26 22.23 -14.00
N VAL A 1117 42.66 22.27 -12.82
CA VAL A 1117 42.57 23.44 -11.95
C VAL A 1117 43.59 23.36 -10.81
N ILE A 1118 44.38 22.28 -10.67
CA ILE A 1118 45.35 22.14 -9.56
C ILE A 1118 46.51 23.15 -9.72
N PRO A 1119 46.87 23.93 -8.68
CA PRO A 1119 47.94 24.92 -8.76
C PRO A 1119 49.32 24.30 -9.03
N GLU A 1120 50.12 24.95 -9.90
CA GLU A 1120 51.54 24.65 -10.08
C GLU A 1120 52.30 24.77 -8.75
N GLY A 1121 53.16 23.79 -8.42
CA GLY A 1121 53.90 23.75 -7.15
C GLY A 1121 53.25 22.94 -6.01
N SER A 1122 52.08 22.33 -6.23
CA SER A 1122 51.39 21.48 -5.25
C SER A 1122 52.00 20.08 -5.04
N ASP A 1123 53.13 19.78 -5.69
CA ASP A 1123 53.80 18.47 -5.71
C ASP A 1123 54.08 17.89 -4.31
N ALA A 1124 54.46 18.73 -3.35
CA ALA A 1124 54.77 18.28 -1.99
C ALA A 1124 53.53 17.70 -1.29
N SER A 1125 52.36 18.32 -1.46
CA SER A 1125 51.09 17.88 -0.88
C SER A 1125 50.64 16.54 -1.49
N PHE A 1126 50.74 16.39 -2.81
CA PHE A 1126 50.41 15.13 -3.48
C PHE A 1126 51.39 14.00 -3.16
N ARG A 1127 52.69 14.29 -2.96
CA ARG A 1127 53.67 13.32 -2.44
C ARG A 1127 53.28 12.83 -1.05
N LYS A 1128 52.91 13.75 -0.15
CA LYS A 1128 52.43 13.41 1.21
C LYS A 1128 51.18 12.53 1.16
N LEU A 1129 50.21 12.88 0.30
CA LEU A 1129 49.00 12.09 0.06
C LEU A 1129 49.34 10.69 -0.50
N PHE A 1130 50.23 10.59 -1.50
CA PHE A 1130 50.67 9.31 -2.05
C PHE A 1130 51.24 8.39 -0.97
N THR A 1131 52.13 8.91 -0.12
CA THR A 1131 52.67 8.17 1.03
C THR A 1131 51.59 7.81 2.06
N LEU A 1132 50.63 8.69 2.30
CA LEU A 1132 49.55 8.44 3.24
C LEU A 1132 48.62 7.32 2.75
N VAL A 1133 48.27 7.30 1.46
CA VAL A 1133 47.51 6.22 0.83
C VAL A 1133 48.30 4.91 0.91
N GLN A 1134 49.61 4.93 0.67
CA GLN A 1134 50.47 3.75 0.86
C GLN A 1134 50.40 3.20 2.29
N LYS A 1135 50.40 4.08 3.31
CA LYS A 1135 50.23 3.69 4.71
C LYS A 1135 48.85 3.12 4.97
N ALA A 1136 47.80 3.71 4.40
CA ALA A 1136 46.41 3.30 4.63
C ALA A 1136 46.14 1.85 4.24
N HIS A 1137 46.69 1.38 3.11
CA HIS A 1137 46.51 -0.02 2.68
C HIS A 1137 47.69 -0.94 3.02
N PHE A 1138 48.67 -0.49 3.80
CA PHE A 1138 49.82 -1.31 4.15
C PHE A 1138 49.40 -2.57 4.91
N ARG A 1139 49.69 -3.76 4.34
CA ARG A 1139 49.35 -5.09 4.90
C ARG A 1139 47.85 -5.29 5.20
N THR A 1140 46.95 -4.53 4.58
CA THR A 1140 45.51 -4.75 4.77
C THR A 1140 45.04 -5.97 3.97
N ALA A 1141 44.09 -6.72 4.55
CA ALA A 1141 43.34 -7.74 3.84
C ALA A 1141 42.01 -7.19 3.27
N ASN A 1142 41.65 -5.93 3.54
CA ASN A 1142 40.40 -5.34 3.10
C ASN A 1142 40.48 -4.95 1.61
N ILE A 1143 39.74 -5.69 0.77
CA ILE A 1143 39.71 -5.48 -0.69
C ILE A 1143 39.18 -4.09 -1.05
N ALA A 1144 38.15 -3.58 -0.37
CA ALA A 1144 37.58 -2.26 -0.67
C ALA A 1144 38.59 -1.13 -0.39
N ARG A 1145 39.40 -1.28 0.66
CA ARG A 1145 40.50 -0.34 0.95
C ARG A 1145 41.56 -0.35 -0.15
N LEU A 1146 41.89 -1.53 -0.70
CA LEU A 1146 42.84 -1.67 -1.79
C LEU A 1146 42.28 -1.09 -3.10
N GLU A 1147 41.01 -1.34 -3.43
CA GLU A 1147 40.34 -0.76 -4.60
C GLU A 1147 40.28 0.78 -4.51
N ALA A 1148 39.97 1.33 -3.34
CA ALA A 1148 40.00 2.77 -3.09
C ALA A 1148 41.40 3.37 -3.34
N ALA A 1149 42.45 2.69 -2.87
CA ALA A 1149 43.83 3.11 -3.11
C ALA A 1149 44.20 3.08 -4.60
N VAL A 1150 43.76 2.07 -5.36
CA VAL A 1150 43.96 1.98 -6.82
C VAL A 1150 43.33 3.18 -7.53
N LYS A 1151 42.11 3.58 -7.15
CA LYS A 1151 41.45 4.78 -7.71
C LYS A 1151 42.24 6.07 -7.46
N VAL A 1152 42.76 6.27 -6.23
CA VAL A 1152 43.58 7.45 -5.95
C VAL A 1152 44.91 7.42 -6.71
N TYR A 1153 45.56 6.25 -6.80
CA TYR A 1153 46.75 6.11 -7.63
C TYR A 1153 46.46 6.45 -9.08
N ALA A 1154 45.31 6.02 -9.59
CA ALA A 1154 44.89 6.38 -10.92
C ALA A 1154 44.76 7.88 -11.14
N ALA A 1155 44.10 8.58 -10.23
CA ALA A 1155 43.98 10.02 -10.28
C ALA A 1155 45.36 10.72 -10.18
N LEU A 1156 46.25 10.24 -9.29
CA LEU A 1156 47.61 10.77 -9.10
C LEU A 1156 48.56 10.51 -10.28
N SER A 1157 48.30 9.52 -11.13
CA SER A 1157 49.14 9.21 -12.31
C SER A 1157 49.23 10.36 -13.31
N ARG A 1158 48.25 11.27 -13.29
CA ARG A 1158 48.17 12.45 -14.15
C ARG A 1158 49.05 13.61 -13.68
N ILE A 1159 49.70 13.47 -12.51
CA ILE A 1159 50.68 14.42 -11.99
C ILE A 1159 52.08 13.92 -12.37
N ASP A 1160 52.76 14.65 -13.26
CA ASP A 1160 54.03 14.21 -13.86
C ASP A 1160 55.11 13.87 -12.82
N SER A 1161 55.19 14.66 -11.75
CA SER A 1161 56.16 14.49 -10.66
C SER A 1161 55.98 13.18 -9.86
N LEU A 1162 54.79 12.57 -9.95
CA LEU A 1162 54.40 11.34 -9.24
C LEU A 1162 54.20 10.13 -10.16
N ARG A 1163 54.05 10.36 -11.47
CA ARG A 1163 53.69 9.33 -12.46
C ARG A 1163 54.54 8.07 -12.35
N ASN A 1164 55.86 8.19 -12.31
CA ASN A 1164 56.77 7.04 -12.19
C ASN A 1164 56.58 6.26 -10.87
N GLY A 1165 56.40 6.97 -9.76
CA GLY A 1165 56.16 6.34 -8.45
C GLY A 1165 54.81 5.63 -8.38
N VAL A 1166 53.79 6.19 -9.01
CA VAL A 1166 52.46 5.61 -9.14
C VAL A 1166 52.50 4.35 -10.00
N LEU A 1167 53.09 4.41 -11.19
CA LEU A 1167 53.22 3.26 -12.10
C LEU A 1167 53.99 2.12 -11.42
N LYS A 1168 55.11 2.41 -10.75
CA LYS A 1168 55.86 1.41 -9.96
C LYS A 1168 54.97 0.74 -8.91
N LYS A 1169 54.13 1.51 -8.21
CA LYS A 1169 53.24 0.99 -7.17
C LYS A 1169 52.10 0.14 -7.74
N MET A 1170 51.44 0.61 -8.80
CA MET A 1170 50.33 -0.09 -9.46
C MET A 1170 50.81 -1.38 -10.14
N THR A 1171 51.94 -1.36 -10.85
CA THR A 1171 52.53 -2.57 -11.43
C THR A 1171 52.85 -3.62 -10.36
N GLY A 1172 53.27 -3.20 -9.15
CA GLY A 1172 53.43 -4.10 -8.02
C GLY A 1172 52.12 -4.73 -7.50
N LEU A 1173 50.99 -4.02 -7.61
CA LEU A 1173 49.67 -4.52 -7.20
C LEU A 1173 49.11 -5.58 -8.17
N LEU A 1174 49.63 -5.68 -9.39
CA LEU A 1174 49.31 -6.78 -10.32
C LEU A 1174 49.78 -8.16 -9.82
N LEU A 1175 50.61 -8.22 -8.78
CA LEU A 1175 51.01 -9.46 -8.10
C LEU A 1175 50.37 -9.62 -6.72
N HIS A 1176 49.35 -8.81 -6.39
CA HIS A 1176 48.65 -8.90 -5.11
C HIS A 1176 47.96 -10.27 -4.97
N PRO A 1177 47.87 -10.89 -3.76
CA PRO A 1177 47.23 -12.19 -3.59
C PRO A 1177 45.77 -12.26 -4.04
N PHE A 1178 45.01 -11.17 -3.89
CA PHE A 1178 43.60 -11.11 -4.27
C PHE A 1178 43.39 -10.83 -5.77
N PRO A 1179 42.70 -11.74 -6.51
CA PRO A 1179 42.43 -11.58 -7.94
C PRO A 1179 41.73 -10.27 -8.30
N ARG A 1180 40.71 -9.90 -7.52
CA ARG A 1180 39.91 -8.70 -7.74
C ARG A 1180 40.74 -7.40 -7.72
N VAL A 1181 41.74 -7.33 -6.84
CA VAL A 1181 42.67 -6.18 -6.78
C VAL A 1181 43.56 -6.13 -8.02
N ARG A 1182 44.03 -7.28 -8.52
CA ARG A 1182 44.82 -7.36 -9.75
C ARG A 1182 44.01 -6.91 -10.95
N SER A 1183 42.81 -7.45 -11.14
CA SER A 1183 41.91 -7.07 -12.24
C SER A 1183 41.58 -5.58 -12.23
N SER A 1184 41.18 -5.03 -11.07
CA SER A 1184 40.89 -3.59 -10.96
C SER A 1184 42.14 -2.74 -11.23
N THR A 1185 43.31 -3.14 -10.74
CA THR A 1185 44.58 -2.44 -11.01
C THR A 1185 44.91 -2.47 -12.51
N ALA A 1186 44.70 -3.59 -13.18
CA ALA A 1186 44.94 -3.74 -14.61
C ALA A 1186 44.01 -2.85 -15.44
N GLU A 1187 42.71 -2.79 -15.12
CA GLU A 1187 41.76 -1.90 -15.81
C GLU A 1187 42.23 -0.45 -15.78
N TYR A 1188 42.62 0.05 -14.59
CA TYR A 1188 43.14 1.41 -14.45
C TYR A 1188 44.50 1.60 -15.16
N LEU A 1189 45.44 0.66 -15.03
CA LEU A 1189 46.74 0.72 -15.72
C LEU A 1189 46.58 0.75 -17.23
N PHE A 1190 45.63 0.00 -17.79
CA PHE A 1190 45.32 0.05 -19.22
C PHE A 1190 44.85 1.45 -19.61
N VAL A 1191 43.90 2.04 -18.87
CA VAL A 1191 43.42 3.42 -19.14
C VAL A 1191 44.56 4.46 -19.07
N MET A 1192 45.59 4.24 -18.26
CA MET A 1192 46.72 5.17 -18.12
C MET A 1192 47.81 5.03 -19.17
N THR A 1193 47.99 3.81 -19.72
CA THR A 1193 49.19 3.44 -20.49
C THR A 1193 48.90 2.86 -21.86
N ASP A 1194 47.64 2.49 -22.15
CA ASP A 1194 47.20 1.78 -23.37
C ASP A 1194 47.99 0.48 -23.67
N SER A 1195 48.64 -0.10 -22.65
CA SER A 1195 49.48 -1.29 -22.81
C SER A 1195 48.66 -2.53 -23.16
N GLU A 1196 48.96 -3.16 -24.32
CA GLU A 1196 48.28 -4.38 -24.77
C GLU A 1196 48.48 -5.56 -23.82
N ILE A 1197 49.64 -5.65 -23.15
CA ILE A 1197 49.92 -6.67 -22.14
C ILE A 1197 48.90 -6.58 -21.00
N VAL A 1198 48.55 -5.35 -20.58
CA VAL A 1198 47.55 -5.13 -19.53
C VAL A 1198 46.15 -5.49 -19.99
N LYS A 1199 45.84 -5.36 -21.28
CA LYS A 1199 44.49 -5.59 -21.82
C LYS A 1199 44.12 -7.06 -21.99
N TYR A 1200 45.06 -7.90 -22.46
CA TYR A 1200 44.74 -9.26 -22.92
C TYR A 1200 45.08 -10.38 -21.92
N GLU A 1201 45.84 -10.07 -20.86
CA GLU A 1201 46.25 -11.06 -19.86
C GLU A 1201 45.11 -11.41 -18.88
N ASP A 1202 45.05 -12.66 -18.42
CA ASP A 1202 44.11 -13.08 -17.37
C ASP A 1202 44.63 -12.70 -15.98
N TRP A 1203 44.31 -11.49 -15.53
CA TRP A 1203 44.69 -10.99 -14.21
C TRP A 1203 44.07 -11.75 -13.03
N SER A 1204 43.16 -12.70 -13.28
CA SER A 1204 42.67 -13.61 -12.24
C SER A 1204 43.65 -14.74 -11.91
N ALA A 1205 44.64 -15.00 -12.78
CA ALA A 1205 45.66 -16.04 -12.61
C ALA A 1205 46.56 -15.81 -11.37
N SER A 1206 47.27 -16.85 -10.94
CA SER A 1206 48.10 -16.78 -9.72
C SER A 1206 49.28 -15.81 -9.89
N PRO A 1207 49.75 -15.13 -8.82
CA PRO A 1207 50.90 -14.22 -8.92
C PRO A 1207 52.18 -14.88 -9.47
N LYS A 1208 52.33 -16.20 -9.33
CA LYS A 1208 53.46 -16.95 -9.92
C LYS A 1208 53.38 -16.99 -11.45
N GLN A 1209 52.19 -17.13 -12.02
CA GLN A 1209 51.96 -17.17 -13.47
C GLN A 1209 52.06 -15.78 -14.10
N LEU A 1210 51.66 -14.75 -13.35
CA LEU A 1210 51.67 -13.36 -13.82
C LEU A 1210 53.04 -12.68 -13.69
N LYS A 1211 54.01 -13.30 -13.01
CA LYS A 1211 55.30 -12.67 -12.67
C LYS A 1211 56.07 -12.21 -13.90
N ASP A 1212 56.19 -13.07 -14.91
CA ASP A 1212 56.96 -12.76 -16.12
C ASP A 1212 56.32 -11.60 -16.91
N GLN A 1213 54.98 -11.56 -16.97
CA GLN A 1213 54.26 -10.46 -17.61
C GLN A 1213 54.38 -9.14 -16.85
N VAL A 1214 54.37 -9.19 -15.52
CA VAL A 1214 54.59 -8.00 -14.68
C VAL A 1214 56.03 -7.50 -14.79
N ASP A 1215 57.02 -8.38 -14.89
CA ASP A 1215 58.42 -7.99 -15.10
C ASP A 1215 58.61 -7.38 -16.51
N ASN A 1216 57.94 -7.90 -17.55
CA ASN A 1216 57.88 -7.27 -18.87
C ASN A 1216 57.28 -5.84 -18.80
N LEU A 1217 56.20 -5.64 -18.05
CA LEU A 1217 55.59 -4.32 -17.84
C LEU A 1217 56.54 -3.33 -17.15
N LYS A 1218 57.38 -3.78 -16.21
CA LYS A 1218 58.38 -2.91 -15.57
C LYS A 1218 59.41 -2.39 -16.57
N VAL A 1219 59.83 -3.24 -17.50
CA VAL A 1219 60.75 -2.86 -18.59
C VAL A 1219 60.06 -1.90 -19.55
N THR A 1220 58.84 -2.23 -19.99
CA THR A 1220 58.05 -1.38 -20.92
C THR A 1220 57.82 0.02 -20.37
N PHE A 1221 57.55 0.15 -19.07
CA PHE A 1221 57.32 1.44 -18.41
C PHE A 1221 58.60 2.13 -17.92
N SER A 1222 59.80 1.60 -18.22
CA SER A 1222 61.09 2.13 -17.76
C SER A 1222 61.15 2.31 -16.23
N LEU A 1223 60.59 1.36 -15.49
CA LEU A 1223 60.49 1.38 -14.02
C LEU A 1223 61.69 0.71 -13.33
N GLU A 1224 62.69 0.26 -14.10
CA GLU A 1224 63.96 -0.27 -13.60
C GLU A 1224 64.86 0.89 -13.15
N GLY A 1225 64.78 1.12 -11.84
CA GLY A 1225 65.60 1.99 -11.01
C GLY A 1225 65.44 1.58 -9.55
#